data_AF-A0A812PE81-F1
#
_entry.id   AF-A0A812PE81-F1
#
_cell.length_a   1.000
_cell.length_b   1.000
_cell.length_c   1.000
_cell.angle_alpha   90.00
_cell.angle_beta   90.00
_cell.angle_gamma   90.00
#
_symmetry.space_group_name_H-M   'P 1'
#
loop_
_entity.id
_entity.type
_entity.pdbx_description
1 polymer ?
#
loop_
_entity_poly.entity_id
_entity_poly.type
_entity_poly.pdbx_seq_one_letter_code
_entity_poly.pdbx_strand_id
1 'polypeptide(L)'
;MEHHQATLEKLEMLEEGGKPGGEKYLKESSQASLMDDVVEEPVAFLETAWNLVLVLGHTDCGLLDLAIACFLWLASGLMQISFFVILLSEDFLGEPFGKQVEVAKAWRESIAHDFKHMDLGDESLVSRVCRADRTLILSTPQMQMLDQINAFIGLGTADFEAPYFQPGVLLCMMCILLWCLYLLNEFRLVVFSLEAVSQLPRGPRTLWRRRGSFQTISYGRFAVYCLMRLSRFFIAVGLLYAGVQWLAGTISITELILNAVALSAVLQIDEMVFAALMPKKIQICIQDLEAIKVRYSKGRSQTESLILVVAISLLMLWPWTHNVGPLSWDMIEVKRQYCGGTQNFVVADNQVQGITVGLVTSDYASAQSDHHLNQTSLIRFAVSRHIWQEPLGTSNYIRFGKDRSDFVTARDMTMYTRNFHDSLCIDFDEIFLGNATHELQEFYRPYFYSASFGSGFPDGASCAEMAHLCHSLVPEGRLVRHVQHANPTLKVLGEGCSKTCFSEQDTAMRFTACKDVDLEETPHLREEWEAFWDSYMPMVEQRVGVNFSNPSLSFLPEFLAHVKNVGDLVPADLRLPHLRHAAGMDTAIFPADLPVSDCAQAHQLGFCGVFPVEAAVLCAATCDACSALHNNGTIV
;
A
#
# COMPACT_ATOMS: atom_id res chain seq x y z
N MET A 1 -45.31 -26.95 -34.19
CA MET A 1 -46.71 -27.39 -34.07
C MET A 1 -47.10 -28.38 -35.17
N GLU A 2 -46.88 -28.05 -36.46
CA GLU A 2 -47.29 -28.87 -37.62
C GLU A 2 -46.97 -30.37 -37.51
N HIS A 3 -45.75 -30.75 -37.09
CA HIS A 3 -45.36 -32.15 -36.91
C HIS A 3 -46.27 -32.92 -35.91
N HIS A 4 -46.84 -32.24 -34.92
CA HIS A 4 -47.76 -32.85 -33.96
C HIS A 4 -49.13 -33.14 -34.60
N GLN A 5 -49.58 -32.28 -35.51
CA GLN A 5 -50.86 -32.39 -36.20
C GLN A 5 -50.83 -33.54 -37.23
N ALA A 6 -49.75 -33.68 -37.99
CA ALA A 6 -49.50 -34.83 -38.88
C ALA A 6 -49.35 -36.18 -38.14
N THR A 7 -49.23 -36.17 -36.80
CA THR A 7 -49.21 -37.38 -35.97
C THR A 7 -50.63 -37.77 -35.52
N LEU A 8 -51.57 -36.82 -35.43
CA LEU A 8 -52.95 -37.06 -35.01
C LEU A 8 -53.81 -37.69 -36.13
N GLU A 9 -53.77 -37.16 -37.35
CA GLU A 9 -54.46 -37.77 -38.51
C GLU A 9 -54.04 -39.24 -38.73
N LYS A 10 -52.78 -39.55 -38.39
CA LYS A 10 -52.19 -40.88 -38.54
C LYS A 10 -52.59 -41.86 -37.41
N LEU A 11 -53.17 -41.36 -36.32
CA LEU A 11 -53.77 -42.16 -35.25
C LEU A 11 -55.27 -42.39 -35.51
N GLU A 12 -56.00 -41.38 -35.97
CA GLU A 12 -57.43 -41.53 -36.34
C GLU A 12 -57.61 -42.61 -37.44
N MET A 13 -56.74 -42.64 -38.46
CA MET A 13 -56.76 -43.69 -39.49
C MET A 13 -56.42 -45.12 -39.01
N LEU A 14 -56.04 -45.32 -37.74
CA LEU A 14 -55.81 -46.65 -37.16
C LEU A 14 -56.99 -47.15 -36.32
N GLU A 15 -57.96 -46.29 -35.95
CA GLU A 15 -58.99 -46.64 -34.98
C GLU A 15 -60.24 -47.32 -35.61
N GLU A 16 -60.54 -47.05 -36.89
CA GLU A 16 -61.66 -47.69 -37.61
C GLU A 16 -61.41 -49.17 -37.99
N GLY A 17 -60.20 -49.70 -37.78
CA GLY A 17 -59.73 -51.01 -38.25
C GLY A 17 -60.21 -52.26 -37.47
N GLY A 18 -61.41 -52.25 -36.90
CA GLY A 18 -61.88 -53.22 -35.90
C GLY A 18 -61.90 -54.70 -36.34
N LYS A 19 -60.88 -55.49 -35.94
CA LYS A 19 -60.88 -56.96 -36.02
C LYS A 19 -60.48 -57.62 -34.68
N PRO A 20 -61.30 -58.51 -34.10
CA PRO A 20 -60.99 -59.17 -32.84
C PRO A 20 -59.96 -60.30 -33.01
N GLY A 21 -58.70 -60.02 -32.69
CA GLY A 21 -57.63 -61.03 -32.69
C GLY A 21 -56.22 -60.56 -32.26
N GLY A 22 -56.07 -59.33 -31.74
CA GLY A 22 -54.77 -58.66 -31.61
C GLY A 22 -53.95 -58.94 -30.34
N GLU A 23 -54.50 -59.63 -29.33
CA GLU A 23 -53.92 -59.65 -27.97
C GLU A 23 -52.50 -60.26 -27.89
N LYS A 24 -52.15 -61.17 -28.81
CA LYS A 24 -50.80 -61.75 -28.88
C LYS A 24 -49.77 -60.82 -29.54
N TYR A 25 -50.15 -60.06 -30.57
CA TYR A 25 -49.27 -59.14 -31.28
C TYR A 25 -48.91 -57.89 -30.47
N LEU A 26 -49.78 -57.46 -29.57
CA LEU A 26 -49.51 -56.32 -28.68
C LEU A 26 -48.28 -56.53 -27.77
N LYS A 27 -48.00 -57.77 -27.34
CA LYS A 27 -46.84 -58.05 -26.46
C LYS A 27 -45.51 -58.09 -27.21
N GLU A 28 -45.46 -58.64 -28.42
CA GLU A 28 -44.23 -58.59 -29.25
C GLU A 28 -43.97 -57.15 -29.75
N SER A 29 -45.02 -56.43 -30.16
CA SER A 29 -44.91 -55.00 -30.51
C SER A 29 -44.39 -54.16 -29.34
N SER A 30 -44.90 -54.39 -28.12
CA SER A 30 -44.44 -53.68 -26.91
C SER A 30 -43.00 -54.00 -26.50
N GLN A 31 -42.43 -55.16 -26.89
CA GLN A 31 -41.01 -55.44 -26.66
C GLN A 31 -40.11 -54.89 -27.76
N ALA A 32 -40.54 -54.94 -29.03
CA ALA A 32 -39.82 -54.28 -30.13
C ALA A 32 -39.72 -52.76 -29.91
N SER A 33 -40.83 -52.13 -29.50
CA SER A 33 -40.92 -50.70 -29.17
C SER A 33 -39.96 -50.25 -28.05
N LEU A 34 -39.38 -51.15 -27.27
CA LEU A 34 -38.47 -50.81 -26.17
C LEU A 34 -36.98 -50.81 -26.55
N MET A 35 -36.63 -51.25 -27.77
CA MET A 35 -35.23 -51.36 -28.23
C MET A 35 -34.83 -50.36 -29.33
N ASP A 36 -35.79 -49.75 -30.04
CA ASP A 36 -35.54 -48.95 -31.25
C ASP A 36 -35.31 -47.44 -31.00
N ASP A 37 -35.32 -47.00 -29.74
CA ASP A 37 -35.15 -45.60 -29.31
C ASP A 37 -33.68 -45.10 -29.36
N VAL A 38 -32.87 -45.64 -30.29
CA VAL A 38 -31.45 -45.31 -30.51
C VAL A 38 -31.33 -44.34 -31.68
N VAL A 39 -31.32 -43.05 -31.39
CA VAL A 39 -31.12 -41.99 -32.39
C VAL A 39 -29.65 -41.99 -32.82
N GLU A 40 -29.39 -42.29 -34.09
CA GLU A 40 -28.07 -42.14 -34.72
C GLU A 40 -27.92 -40.71 -35.25
N GLU A 41 -27.29 -39.84 -34.47
CA GLU A 41 -27.00 -38.45 -34.88
C GLU A 41 -25.67 -38.37 -35.65
N PRO A 42 -25.63 -37.76 -36.85
CA PRO A 42 -24.42 -37.66 -37.66
C PRO A 42 -23.53 -36.50 -37.19
N VAL A 43 -22.42 -36.82 -36.51
CA VAL A 43 -21.44 -35.82 -36.06
C VAL A 43 -20.50 -35.46 -37.22
N ALA A 44 -20.70 -34.28 -37.80
CA ALA A 44 -19.83 -33.73 -38.83
C ALA A 44 -18.48 -33.26 -38.28
N PHE A 45 -17.42 -33.35 -39.08
CA PHE A 45 -16.10 -32.86 -38.70
C PHE A 45 -15.96 -31.36 -38.99
N LEU A 46 -15.79 -30.55 -37.93
CA LEU A 46 -15.49 -29.12 -38.06
C LEU A 46 -14.15 -28.86 -38.78
N GLU A 47 -14.13 -27.83 -39.62
CA GLU A 47 -12.95 -27.34 -40.36
C GLU A 47 -11.90 -26.72 -39.43
N THR A 48 -11.18 -27.57 -38.71
CA THR A 48 -10.20 -27.18 -37.69
C THR A 48 -8.84 -27.81 -37.97
N ALA A 49 -7.75 -27.08 -37.67
CA ALA A 49 -6.38 -27.61 -37.74
C ALA A 49 -6.22 -28.92 -36.95
N TRP A 50 -6.98 -29.04 -35.86
CA TRP A 50 -7.05 -30.20 -34.97
C TRP A 50 -7.63 -31.48 -35.60
N ASN A 51 -8.33 -31.38 -36.74
CA ASN A 51 -8.80 -32.54 -37.52
C ASN A 51 -7.82 -33.00 -38.63
N LEU A 52 -6.75 -32.23 -38.91
CA LEU A 52 -5.79 -32.50 -39.99
C LEU A 52 -5.21 -33.93 -39.97
N VAL A 53 -4.89 -34.48 -38.80
CA VAL A 53 -4.29 -35.81 -38.64
C VAL A 53 -5.17 -36.97 -39.13
N LEU A 54 -6.48 -36.78 -39.23
CA LEU A 54 -7.39 -37.79 -39.79
C LEU A 54 -7.15 -37.98 -41.30
N VAL A 55 -6.96 -36.86 -42.02
CA VAL A 55 -6.82 -36.82 -43.50
C VAL A 55 -5.35 -36.90 -43.95
N LEU A 56 -4.40 -36.65 -43.04
CA LEU A 56 -2.97 -36.57 -43.32
C LEU A 56 -2.42 -37.84 -44.00
N GLY A 57 -1.81 -37.69 -45.18
CA GLY A 57 -1.28 -38.81 -45.96
C GLY A 57 -2.36 -39.72 -46.58
N HIS A 58 -3.58 -39.19 -46.77
CA HIS A 58 -4.61 -39.78 -47.64
C HIS A 58 -5.11 -38.83 -48.74
N THR A 59 -4.69 -37.56 -48.71
CA THR A 59 -4.94 -36.60 -49.79
C THR A 59 -3.86 -36.67 -50.87
N ASP A 60 -4.24 -36.51 -52.14
CA ASP A 60 -3.31 -36.31 -53.27
C ASP A 60 -2.79 -34.84 -53.31
N CYS A 61 -2.33 -34.37 -52.15
CA CYS A 61 -1.78 -33.04 -51.94
C CYS A 61 -0.26 -33.02 -52.14
N GLY A 62 0.28 -31.86 -52.55
CA GLY A 62 1.72 -31.70 -52.70
C GLY A 62 2.45 -31.71 -51.36
N LEU A 63 3.74 -32.01 -51.38
CA LEU A 63 4.61 -31.89 -50.20
C LEU A 63 4.58 -30.48 -49.59
N LEU A 64 4.37 -29.45 -50.42
CA LEU A 64 4.20 -28.06 -49.99
C LEU A 64 2.86 -27.83 -49.28
N ASP A 65 1.75 -28.34 -49.83
CA ASP A 65 0.42 -28.26 -49.19
C ASP A 65 0.47 -28.92 -47.79
N LEU A 66 1.15 -30.07 -47.69
CA LEU A 66 1.38 -30.82 -46.46
C LEU A 66 2.25 -30.03 -45.45
N ALA A 67 3.34 -29.43 -45.91
CA ALA A 67 4.22 -28.61 -45.06
C ALA A 67 3.50 -27.36 -44.52
N ILE A 68 2.70 -26.69 -45.35
CA ILE A 68 1.85 -25.55 -44.94
C ILE A 68 0.85 -26.00 -43.88
N ALA A 69 0.15 -27.12 -44.11
CA ALA A 69 -0.83 -27.64 -43.14
C ALA A 69 -0.20 -27.99 -41.78
N CYS A 70 0.97 -28.62 -41.76
CA CYS A 70 1.72 -28.90 -40.53
C CYS A 70 2.22 -27.62 -39.84
N PHE A 71 2.68 -26.62 -40.61
CA PHE A 71 3.06 -25.32 -40.08
C PHE A 71 1.87 -24.57 -39.46
N LEU A 72 0.71 -24.57 -40.11
CA LEU A 72 -0.51 -23.94 -39.58
C LEU A 72 -0.98 -24.59 -38.28
N TRP A 73 -0.97 -25.93 -38.18
CA TRP A 73 -1.27 -26.62 -36.92
C TRP A 73 -0.30 -26.20 -35.80
N LEU A 74 1.01 -26.15 -36.07
CA LEU A 74 2.01 -25.70 -35.11
C LEU A 74 1.78 -24.24 -34.70
N ALA A 75 1.48 -23.36 -35.66
CA ALA A 75 1.21 -21.94 -35.42
C ALA A 75 -0.06 -21.72 -34.59
N SER A 76 -1.16 -22.43 -34.88
CA SER A 76 -2.38 -22.42 -34.07
C SER A 76 -2.10 -22.81 -32.61
N GLY A 77 -1.35 -23.91 -32.39
CA GLY A 77 -0.99 -24.36 -31.05
C GLY A 77 -0.09 -23.36 -30.31
N LEU A 78 0.97 -22.87 -30.96
CA LEU A 78 1.88 -21.86 -30.39
C LEU A 78 1.14 -20.55 -30.07
N MET A 79 0.21 -20.12 -30.92
CA MET A 79 -0.56 -18.90 -30.72
C MET A 79 -1.50 -18.99 -29.52
N GLN A 80 -2.24 -20.09 -29.36
CA GLN A 80 -3.07 -20.30 -28.17
C GLN A 80 -2.23 -20.43 -26.88
N ILE A 81 -1.05 -21.07 -26.94
CA ILE A 81 -0.11 -21.14 -25.82
C ILE A 81 0.43 -19.75 -25.46
N SER A 82 0.81 -18.93 -26.45
CA SER A 82 1.24 -17.55 -26.23
C SER A 82 0.15 -16.70 -25.59
N PHE A 83 -1.10 -16.80 -26.05
CA PHE A 83 -2.23 -16.13 -25.39
C PHE A 83 -2.42 -16.60 -23.94
N PHE A 84 -2.33 -17.90 -23.67
CA PHE A 84 -2.40 -18.43 -22.30
C PHE A 84 -1.28 -17.87 -21.39
N VAL A 85 -0.04 -17.77 -21.89
CA VAL A 85 1.09 -17.19 -21.14
C VAL A 85 0.91 -15.68 -20.93
N ILE A 86 0.44 -14.94 -21.94
CA ILE A 86 0.17 -13.49 -21.83
C ILE A 86 -0.96 -13.21 -20.85
N LEU A 87 -2.05 -13.96 -20.89
CA LEU A 87 -3.18 -13.81 -19.95
C LEU A 87 -2.83 -14.20 -18.50
N LEU A 88 -1.66 -14.80 -18.26
CA LEU A 88 -1.13 -15.13 -16.93
C LEU A 88 0.12 -14.32 -16.54
N SER A 89 0.57 -13.35 -17.33
CA SER A 89 1.69 -12.50 -16.93
C SER A 89 1.25 -11.47 -15.88
N GLU A 90 2.14 -11.15 -14.95
CA GLU A 90 1.89 -10.13 -13.91
C GLU A 90 1.62 -8.75 -14.53
N ASP A 91 2.25 -8.45 -15.68
CA ASP A 91 1.98 -7.24 -16.48
C ASP A 91 0.53 -7.11 -16.96
N PHE A 92 -0.20 -8.23 -17.08
CA PHE A 92 -1.54 -8.28 -17.69
C PHE A 92 -2.65 -8.60 -16.69
N LEU A 93 -2.37 -9.41 -15.67
CA LEU A 93 -3.24 -9.58 -14.50
C LEU A 93 -3.18 -8.36 -13.55
N GLY A 94 -2.08 -7.61 -13.59
CA GLY A 94 -1.83 -6.46 -12.72
C GLY A 94 -1.41 -6.87 -11.30
N GLU A 95 -1.19 -5.86 -10.45
CA GLU A 95 -0.96 -6.10 -9.03
C GLU A 95 -2.26 -6.53 -8.32
N PRO A 96 -2.21 -7.48 -7.37
CA PRO A 96 -3.40 -7.91 -6.62
C PRO A 96 -4.00 -6.74 -5.85
N PHE A 97 -5.32 -6.54 -6.02
CA PHE A 97 -6.00 -5.30 -5.61
C PHE A 97 -5.86 -4.97 -4.11
N GLY A 98 -5.73 -5.96 -3.23
CA GLY A 98 -5.42 -5.76 -1.80
C GLY A 98 -4.17 -4.90 -1.51
N LYS A 99 -3.19 -4.79 -2.44
CA LYS A 99 -2.09 -3.81 -2.31
C LYS A 99 -2.58 -2.36 -2.26
N GLN A 100 -3.69 -2.05 -2.95
CA GLN A 100 -4.30 -0.72 -2.95
C GLN A 100 -4.80 -0.31 -1.56
N VAL A 101 -5.06 -1.24 -0.64
CA VAL A 101 -5.43 -0.92 0.76
C VAL A 101 -4.28 -0.21 1.47
N GLU A 102 -3.06 -0.72 1.36
CA GLU A 102 -1.87 -0.09 1.96
C GLU A 102 -1.44 1.17 1.20
N VAL A 103 -1.67 1.27 -0.11
CA VAL A 103 -1.49 2.52 -0.87
C VAL A 103 -2.47 3.60 -0.42
N ALA A 104 -3.76 3.26 -0.27
CA ALA A 104 -4.81 4.16 0.19
C ALA A 104 -4.53 4.67 1.61
N LYS A 105 -4.16 3.76 2.51
CA LYS A 105 -3.74 4.06 3.88
C LYS A 105 -2.49 4.93 3.92
N ALA A 106 -1.44 4.60 3.17
CA ALA A 106 -0.23 5.42 3.12
C ALA A 106 -0.52 6.84 2.59
N TRP A 107 -1.36 7.00 1.58
CA TRP A 107 -1.83 8.30 1.09
C TRP A 107 -2.65 9.05 2.15
N ARG A 108 -3.59 8.37 2.83
CA ARG A 108 -4.42 8.92 3.90
C ARG A 108 -3.56 9.47 5.05
N GLU A 109 -2.58 8.69 5.49
CA GLU A 109 -1.68 9.04 6.60
C GLU A 109 -0.66 10.14 6.26
N SER A 110 -0.20 10.25 5.00
CA SER A 110 0.95 11.11 4.64
C SER A 110 0.65 12.33 3.77
N ILE A 111 -0.44 12.32 3.00
CA ILE A 111 -0.78 13.35 2.00
C ILE A 111 -2.17 13.94 2.27
N ALA A 112 -3.15 13.11 2.60
CA ALA A 112 -4.56 13.48 2.53
C ALA A 112 -5.04 14.44 3.64
N HIS A 113 -4.33 14.45 4.78
CA HIS A 113 -4.51 15.38 5.89
C HIS A 113 -3.42 16.47 5.94
N ASP A 114 -2.55 16.56 4.94
CA ASP A 114 -1.45 17.50 4.98
C ASP A 114 -1.94 18.94 4.69
N PHE A 115 -1.67 19.89 5.60
CA PHE A 115 -2.15 21.28 5.50
C PHE A 115 -1.77 21.98 4.19
N LYS A 116 -0.73 21.52 3.50
CA LYS A 116 -0.27 22.09 2.22
C LYS A 116 -1.23 21.77 1.07
N HIS A 117 -1.93 20.65 1.20
CA HIS A 117 -2.97 20.16 0.31
C HIS A 117 -4.37 20.48 0.85
N MET A 118 -4.45 21.20 1.97
CA MET A 118 -5.67 21.91 2.33
C MET A 118 -6.04 22.82 1.16
N ASP A 119 -7.30 22.77 0.74
CA ASP A 119 -7.79 23.68 -0.26
C ASP A 119 -7.85 25.11 0.29
N LEU A 120 -7.99 26.03 -0.66
CA LEU A 120 -8.47 27.38 -0.41
C LEU A 120 -9.67 27.38 0.57
N GLY A 121 -10.59 26.42 0.49
CA GLY A 121 -11.75 26.29 1.39
C GLY A 121 -11.50 25.98 2.86
N ASP A 122 -10.26 26.09 3.35
CA ASP A 122 -9.86 25.58 4.68
C ASP A 122 -10.35 24.14 4.87
N GLU A 123 -10.09 23.31 3.86
CA GLU A 123 -10.66 21.97 3.65
C GLU A 123 -9.59 20.92 3.40
N SER A 124 -9.69 19.75 4.02
CA SER A 124 -8.74 18.66 3.76
C SER A 124 -8.89 18.10 2.34
N LEU A 125 -7.75 17.72 1.75
CA LEU A 125 -7.69 17.03 0.46
C LEU A 125 -8.57 15.76 0.47
N VAL A 126 -8.58 15.03 1.59
CA VAL A 126 -9.42 13.84 1.76
C VAL A 126 -10.92 14.15 1.70
N SER A 127 -11.41 15.18 2.39
CA SER A 127 -12.84 15.53 2.35
C SER A 127 -13.29 15.82 0.92
N ARG A 128 -12.43 16.43 0.09
CA ARG A 128 -12.71 16.70 -1.34
C ARG A 128 -12.70 15.44 -2.20
N VAL A 129 -11.68 14.58 -2.03
CA VAL A 129 -11.55 13.30 -2.75
C VAL A 129 -12.76 12.40 -2.47
N CYS A 130 -13.19 12.30 -1.21
CA CYS A 130 -14.33 11.48 -0.78
C CYS A 130 -15.70 11.99 -1.23
N ARG A 131 -15.78 13.24 -1.71
CA ARG A 131 -16.99 13.84 -2.32
C ARG A 131 -16.93 13.90 -3.86
N ALA A 132 -15.94 13.26 -4.48
CA ALA A 132 -15.72 13.26 -5.92
C ALA A 132 -15.59 14.67 -6.53
N ASP A 133 -14.86 15.58 -5.85
CA ASP A 133 -14.63 16.94 -6.34
C ASP A 133 -13.74 16.96 -7.59
N ARG A 134 -14.40 17.08 -8.76
CA ARG A 134 -13.77 17.11 -10.09
C ARG A 134 -12.88 18.33 -10.35
N THR A 135 -12.80 19.30 -9.43
CA THR A 135 -11.83 20.40 -9.50
C THR A 135 -10.44 20.02 -8.97
N LEU A 136 -10.28 18.82 -8.39
CA LEU A 136 -9.02 18.29 -7.88
C LEU A 136 -8.00 17.99 -8.98
N ILE A 137 -7.02 18.90 -9.11
CA ILE A 137 -5.78 18.71 -9.88
C ILE A 137 -4.82 17.74 -9.17
N LEU A 138 -4.89 17.66 -7.83
CA LEU A 138 -4.11 16.73 -7.02
C LEU A 138 -4.98 15.56 -6.55
N SER A 139 -4.41 14.36 -6.51
CA SER A 139 -5.10 13.11 -6.14
C SER A 139 -6.32 12.73 -7.01
N THR A 140 -6.36 13.20 -8.26
CA THR A 140 -7.33 12.76 -9.28
C THR A 140 -7.40 11.23 -9.45
N PRO A 141 -6.28 10.45 -9.38
CA PRO A 141 -6.35 8.99 -9.43
C PRO A 141 -7.11 8.35 -8.25
N GLN A 142 -6.92 8.87 -7.04
CA GLN A 142 -7.64 8.41 -5.83
C GLN A 142 -9.14 8.68 -5.96
N MET A 143 -9.51 9.87 -6.45
CA MET A 143 -10.89 10.24 -6.74
C MET A 143 -11.51 9.32 -7.83
N GLN A 144 -10.78 9.06 -8.91
CA GLN A 144 -11.23 8.15 -9.99
C GLN A 144 -11.39 6.70 -9.50
N MET A 145 -10.50 6.22 -8.63
CA MET A 145 -10.62 4.90 -8.02
C MET A 145 -11.84 4.80 -7.09
N LEU A 146 -12.14 5.84 -6.32
CA LEU A 146 -13.37 5.90 -5.52
C LEU A 146 -14.63 5.94 -6.38
N ASP A 147 -14.65 6.73 -7.46
CA ASP A 147 -15.76 6.75 -8.43
C ASP A 147 -15.98 5.36 -9.06
N GLN A 148 -14.90 4.65 -9.42
CA GLN A 148 -14.96 3.27 -9.93
C GLN A 148 -15.50 2.29 -8.88
N ILE A 149 -15.01 2.32 -7.64
CA ILE A 149 -15.48 1.48 -6.53
C ILE A 149 -16.98 1.73 -6.25
N ASN A 150 -17.39 3.00 -6.16
CA ASN A 150 -18.77 3.39 -5.93
C ASN A 150 -19.69 2.89 -7.06
N ALA A 151 -19.27 3.03 -8.32
CA ALA A 151 -20.02 2.53 -9.47
C ALA A 151 -20.09 1.00 -9.55
N PHE A 152 -19.00 0.29 -9.20
CA PHE A 152 -18.92 -1.17 -9.25
C PHE A 152 -19.76 -1.84 -8.16
N ILE A 153 -19.67 -1.36 -6.92
CA ILE A 153 -20.43 -1.90 -5.79
C ILE A 153 -21.86 -1.33 -5.72
N GLY A 154 -22.11 -0.14 -6.28
CA GLY A 154 -23.40 0.56 -6.16
C GLY A 154 -23.54 1.34 -4.86
N LEU A 155 -22.44 1.84 -4.30
CA LEU A 155 -22.40 2.65 -3.07
C LEU A 155 -22.65 4.13 -3.38
N GLY A 156 -23.42 4.83 -2.54
CA GLY A 156 -23.35 6.29 -2.46
C GLY A 156 -22.02 6.74 -1.85
N THR A 157 -21.67 8.02 -2.01
CA THR A 157 -20.35 8.55 -1.57
C THR A 157 -20.10 8.32 -0.07
N ALA A 158 -21.12 8.53 0.77
CA ALA A 158 -21.04 8.34 2.23
C ALA A 158 -21.24 6.88 2.72
N ASP A 159 -21.65 5.95 1.84
CA ASP A 159 -22.02 4.59 2.26
C ASP A 159 -20.79 3.66 2.36
N PHE A 160 -20.63 2.98 3.49
CA PHE A 160 -19.55 2.00 3.72
C PHE A 160 -20.05 0.54 3.82
N GLU A 161 -21.36 0.33 3.88
CA GLU A 161 -21.97 -1.00 3.86
C GLU A 161 -22.44 -1.32 2.43
N ALA A 162 -21.99 -2.45 1.88
CA ALA A 162 -22.34 -2.83 0.52
C ALA A 162 -23.81 -3.27 0.41
N PRO A 163 -24.59 -2.74 -0.57
CA PRO A 163 -25.97 -3.16 -0.76
C PRO A 163 -26.05 -4.64 -1.16
N TYR A 164 -27.22 -5.25 -0.92
CA TYR A 164 -27.54 -6.61 -1.39
C TYR A 164 -27.48 -6.76 -2.93
N PHE A 165 -27.54 -5.65 -3.67
CA PHE A 165 -27.46 -5.63 -5.13
C PHE A 165 -26.23 -4.82 -5.57
N GLN A 166 -25.19 -5.51 -6.03
CA GLN A 166 -23.93 -4.93 -6.47
C GLN A 166 -23.82 -5.06 -8.00
N PRO A 167 -24.01 -3.98 -8.79
CA PRO A 167 -24.22 -4.08 -10.23
C PRO A 167 -22.97 -4.54 -11.00
N GLY A 168 -21.78 -4.06 -10.63
CA GLY A 168 -20.50 -4.47 -11.24
C GLY A 168 -20.16 -5.92 -10.94
N VAL A 169 -20.39 -6.38 -9.71
CA VAL A 169 -20.24 -7.78 -9.30
C VAL A 169 -21.20 -8.70 -10.06
N LEU A 170 -22.48 -8.32 -10.19
CA LEU A 170 -23.46 -9.09 -10.97
C LEU A 170 -23.04 -9.19 -12.44
N LEU A 171 -22.61 -8.06 -13.05
CA LEU A 171 -22.12 -8.03 -14.42
C LEU A 171 -20.85 -8.88 -14.59
N CYS A 172 -19.93 -8.86 -13.63
CA CYS A 172 -18.71 -9.68 -13.64
C CYS A 172 -19.07 -11.17 -13.66
N MET A 173 -20.00 -11.60 -12.79
CA MET A 173 -20.50 -12.97 -12.80
C MET A 173 -21.24 -13.33 -14.11
N MET A 174 -21.95 -12.39 -14.75
CA MET A 174 -22.56 -12.62 -16.07
C MET A 174 -21.52 -12.76 -17.19
N CYS A 175 -20.46 -11.94 -17.19
CA CYS A 175 -19.34 -12.06 -18.12
C CYS A 175 -18.57 -13.38 -17.93
N ILE A 176 -18.32 -13.77 -16.68
CA ILE A 176 -17.70 -15.06 -16.33
C ILE A 176 -18.61 -16.23 -16.76
N LEU A 177 -19.92 -16.16 -16.54
CA LEU A 177 -20.87 -17.18 -17.01
C LEU A 177 -20.82 -17.33 -18.54
N LEU A 178 -20.85 -16.22 -19.27
CA LEU A 178 -20.77 -16.21 -20.74
C LEU A 178 -19.44 -16.83 -21.23
N TRP A 179 -18.32 -16.47 -20.60
CA TRP A 179 -17.02 -17.07 -20.88
C TRP A 179 -16.99 -18.59 -20.61
N CYS A 180 -17.47 -19.02 -19.44
CA CYS A 180 -17.61 -20.43 -19.10
C CYS A 180 -18.48 -21.19 -20.11
N LEU A 181 -19.58 -20.59 -20.60
CA LEU A 181 -20.44 -21.22 -21.62
C LEU A 181 -19.73 -21.38 -22.98
N TYR A 182 -18.92 -20.42 -23.41
CA TYR A 182 -18.08 -20.58 -24.61
C TYR A 182 -17.08 -21.73 -24.45
N LEU A 183 -16.39 -21.83 -23.32
CA LEU A 183 -15.42 -22.91 -23.08
C LEU A 183 -16.08 -24.28 -22.90
N LEU A 184 -17.28 -24.34 -22.29
CA LEU A 184 -18.05 -25.58 -22.18
C LEU A 184 -18.51 -26.11 -23.54
N ASN A 185 -18.82 -25.23 -24.49
CA ASN A 185 -19.05 -25.62 -25.88
C ASN A 185 -17.79 -26.26 -26.49
N GLU A 186 -16.62 -25.65 -26.31
CA GLU A 186 -15.34 -26.20 -26.78
C GLU A 186 -14.99 -27.55 -26.17
N PHE A 187 -15.15 -27.71 -24.85
CA PHE A 187 -14.96 -29.01 -24.20
C PHE A 187 -15.92 -30.07 -24.73
N ARG A 188 -17.18 -29.71 -24.99
CA ARG A 188 -18.19 -30.62 -25.57
C ARG A 188 -17.80 -31.06 -26.97
N LEU A 189 -17.35 -30.13 -27.83
CA LEU A 189 -16.85 -30.44 -29.18
C LEU A 189 -15.60 -31.33 -29.15
N VAL A 190 -14.67 -31.08 -28.23
CA VAL A 190 -13.47 -31.94 -28.06
C VAL A 190 -13.85 -33.34 -27.59
N VAL A 191 -14.75 -33.47 -26.61
CA VAL A 191 -15.21 -34.78 -26.10
C VAL A 191 -15.98 -35.57 -27.16
N PHE A 192 -16.91 -34.94 -27.88
CA PHE A 192 -17.65 -35.60 -28.96
C PHE A 192 -16.74 -36.02 -30.13
N SER A 193 -15.77 -35.20 -30.52
CA SER A 193 -14.82 -35.56 -31.59
C SER A 193 -13.87 -36.68 -31.19
N LEU A 194 -13.41 -36.71 -29.94
CA LEU A 194 -12.67 -37.84 -29.35
C LEU A 194 -13.52 -39.12 -29.36
N GLU A 195 -14.78 -39.05 -28.94
CA GLU A 195 -15.66 -40.22 -28.89
C GLU A 195 -15.97 -40.77 -30.28
N ALA A 196 -16.38 -39.91 -31.22
CA ALA A 196 -16.71 -40.31 -32.59
C ALA A 196 -15.54 -41.08 -33.24
N VAL A 197 -14.32 -40.56 -33.10
CA VAL A 197 -13.10 -41.24 -33.59
C VAL A 197 -12.75 -42.49 -32.76
N SER A 198 -13.14 -42.56 -31.47
CA SER A 198 -12.98 -43.76 -30.64
C SER A 198 -13.88 -44.92 -31.06
N GLN A 199 -15.06 -44.65 -31.64
CA GLN A 199 -16.00 -45.66 -32.14
C GLN A 199 -15.55 -46.28 -33.47
N LEU A 200 -14.58 -45.68 -34.18
CA LEU A 200 -14.01 -46.26 -35.40
C LEU A 200 -13.21 -47.55 -35.11
N PRO A 201 -13.39 -48.63 -35.90
CA PRO A 201 -12.64 -49.86 -35.73
C PRO A 201 -11.15 -49.65 -36.02
N ARG A 202 -10.29 -50.19 -35.14
CA ARG A 202 -8.86 -49.91 -35.11
C ARG A 202 -8.07 -51.07 -35.73
N GLY A 203 -7.03 -50.76 -36.51
CA GLY A 203 -6.24 -51.76 -37.24
C GLY A 203 -4.77 -51.36 -37.44
N PRO A 204 -3.97 -52.22 -38.09
CA PRO A 204 -2.55 -51.92 -38.35
C PRO A 204 -2.35 -50.90 -39.50
N ARG A 205 -3.37 -50.68 -40.34
CA ARG A 205 -3.37 -49.69 -41.43
C ARG A 205 -4.72 -48.97 -41.45
N THR A 206 -4.69 -47.68 -41.80
CA THR A 206 -5.93 -46.95 -42.10
C THR A 206 -6.44 -47.40 -43.46
N LEU A 207 -7.75 -47.69 -43.57
CA LEU A 207 -8.42 -48.03 -44.82
C LEU A 207 -9.48 -46.97 -45.12
N TRP A 208 -9.30 -46.26 -46.23
CA TRP A 208 -10.15 -45.14 -46.67
C TRP A 208 -11.09 -45.59 -47.79
N ARG A 209 -12.38 -45.23 -47.68
CA ARG A 209 -13.40 -45.51 -48.69
C ARG A 209 -13.53 -44.34 -49.66
N ARG A 210 -13.84 -44.59 -50.93
CA ARG A 210 -14.02 -43.55 -51.99
C ARG A 210 -15.22 -42.59 -51.78
N ARG A 211 -15.73 -42.44 -50.56
CA ARG A 211 -16.84 -41.54 -50.17
C ARG A 211 -16.58 -40.83 -48.83
N GLY A 212 -15.32 -40.72 -48.40
CA GLY A 212 -14.97 -40.02 -47.15
C GLY A 212 -15.10 -40.85 -45.87
N SER A 213 -15.71 -42.03 -45.91
CA SER A 213 -15.78 -42.95 -44.76
C SER A 213 -14.44 -43.64 -44.48
N PHE A 214 -14.06 -43.69 -43.20
CA PHE A 214 -13.04 -44.63 -42.70
C PHE A 214 -13.63 -46.04 -42.57
N GLN A 215 -12.97 -47.05 -43.14
CA GLN A 215 -13.30 -48.46 -42.86
C GLN A 215 -12.51 -48.99 -41.65
N THR A 216 -11.25 -48.54 -41.47
CA THR A 216 -10.47 -48.74 -40.24
C THR A 216 -9.52 -47.57 -40.03
N ILE A 217 -9.22 -47.23 -38.77
CA ILE A 217 -8.16 -46.26 -38.42
C ILE A 217 -6.91 -46.97 -37.88
N SER A 218 -5.72 -46.49 -38.23
CA SER A 218 -4.47 -47.02 -37.68
C SER A 218 -4.23 -46.57 -36.23
N TYR A 219 -3.74 -47.48 -35.38
CA TYR A 219 -3.44 -47.20 -33.96
C TYR A 219 -2.56 -45.95 -33.76
N GLY A 220 -1.56 -45.74 -34.63
CA GLY A 220 -0.69 -44.56 -34.57
C GLY A 220 -1.44 -43.25 -34.84
N ARG A 221 -2.27 -43.18 -35.89
CA ARG A 221 -3.09 -41.98 -36.15
C ARG A 221 -4.13 -41.74 -35.06
N PHE A 222 -4.73 -42.80 -34.52
CA PHE A 222 -5.66 -42.70 -33.38
C PHE A 222 -4.95 -42.08 -32.16
N ALA A 223 -3.76 -42.57 -31.80
CA ALA A 223 -2.99 -42.04 -30.67
C ALA A 223 -2.58 -40.56 -30.87
N VAL A 224 -2.11 -40.18 -32.07
CA VAL A 224 -1.76 -38.78 -32.37
C VAL A 224 -2.99 -37.87 -32.37
N TYR A 225 -4.13 -38.33 -32.91
CA TYR A 225 -5.39 -37.58 -32.85
C TYR A 225 -5.85 -37.34 -31.41
N CYS A 226 -5.82 -38.38 -30.57
CA CYS A 226 -6.14 -38.24 -29.16
C CYS A 226 -5.18 -37.28 -28.44
N LEU A 227 -3.87 -37.36 -28.71
CA LEU A 227 -2.88 -36.44 -28.13
C LEU A 227 -3.15 -34.98 -28.52
N MET A 228 -3.47 -34.71 -29.80
CA MET A 228 -3.81 -33.37 -30.29
C MET A 228 -5.12 -32.83 -29.70
N ARG A 229 -6.14 -33.68 -29.56
CA ARG A 229 -7.41 -33.28 -28.92
C ARG A 229 -7.25 -33.04 -27.43
N LEU A 230 -6.42 -33.84 -26.74
CA LEU A 230 -6.05 -33.59 -25.34
C LEU A 230 -5.23 -32.31 -25.17
N SER A 231 -4.32 -31.96 -26.09
CA SER A 231 -3.61 -30.69 -26.00
C SER A 231 -4.53 -29.47 -26.20
N ARG A 232 -5.49 -29.50 -27.13
CA ARG A 232 -6.53 -28.43 -27.21
C ARG A 232 -7.36 -28.37 -25.94
N PHE A 233 -7.71 -29.52 -25.33
CA PHE A 233 -8.42 -29.56 -24.05
C PHE A 233 -7.64 -28.87 -22.93
N PHE A 234 -6.35 -29.21 -22.73
CA PHE A 234 -5.53 -28.58 -21.68
C PHE A 234 -5.30 -27.09 -21.93
N ILE A 235 -5.10 -26.67 -23.18
CA ILE A 235 -5.00 -25.25 -23.57
C ILE A 235 -6.31 -24.52 -23.25
N ALA A 236 -7.47 -25.10 -23.57
CA ALA A 236 -8.77 -24.53 -23.26
C ALA A 236 -9.07 -24.45 -21.75
N VAL A 237 -8.60 -25.42 -20.94
CA VAL A 237 -8.64 -25.33 -19.46
C VAL A 237 -7.74 -24.21 -18.94
N GLY A 238 -6.55 -24.04 -19.52
CA GLY A 238 -5.65 -22.93 -19.19
C GLY A 238 -6.26 -21.57 -19.51
N LEU A 239 -6.81 -21.41 -20.72
CA LEU A 239 -7.49 -20.19 -21.15
C LEU A 239 -8.74 -19.91 -20.32
N LEU A 240 -9.51 -20.93 -19.93
CA LEU A 240 -10.63 -20.77 -18.99
C LEU A 240 -10.16 -20.12 -17.69
N TYR A 241 -9.14 -20.70 -17.04
CA TYR A 241 -8.59 -20.19 -15.78
C TYR A 241 -8.04 -18.77 -15.92
N ALA A 242 -7.22 -18.51 -16.94
CA ALA A 242 -6.61 -17.21 -17.16
C ALA A 242 -7.66 -16.11 -17.48
N GLY A 243 -8.63 -16.40 -18.35
CA GLY A 243 -9.73 -15.48 -18.66
C GLY A 243 -10.67 -15.22 -17.48
N VAL A 244 -10.89 -16.23 -16.61
CA VAL A 244 -11.62 -16.04 -15.35
C VAL A 244 -10.87 -15.12 -14.39
N GLN A 245 -9.55 -15.25 -14.27
CA GLN A 245 -8.74 -14.35 -13.44
C GLN A 245 -8.74 -12.92 -13.99
N TRP A 246 -8.53 -12.74 -15.29
CA TRP A 246 -8.55 -11.42 -15.92
C TRP A 246 -9.91 -10.70 -15.81
N LEU A 247 -11.02 -11.41 -16.06
CA LEU A 247 -12.36 -10.85 -15.87
C LEU A 247 -12.64 -10.49 -14.42
N ALA A 248 -12.24 -11.34 -13.47
CA ALA A 248 -12.47 -11.09 -12.04
C ALA A 248 -11.61 -9.95 -11.48
N GLY A 249 -10.43 -9.68 -12.05
CA GLY A 249 -9.58 -8.54 -11.68
C GLY A 249 -9.99 -7.19 -12.30
N THR A 250 -10.95 -7.18 -13.24
CA THR A 250 -11.33 -5.94 -13.95
C THR A 250 -12.28 -5.06 -13.13
N ILE A 251 -11.76 -3.99 -12.54
CA ILE A 251 -12.52 -3.07 -11.66
C ILE A 251 -13.49 -2.13 -12.40
N SER A 252 -13.27 -1.91 -13.71
CA SER A 252 -14.01 -0.95 -14.52
C SER A 252 -15.12 -1.65 -15.31
N ILE A 253 -16.38 -1.25 -15.08
CA ILE A 253 -17.58 -1.83 -15.72
C ILE A 253 -17.48 -1.82 -17.26
N THR A 254 -16.91 -0.77 -17.85
CA THR A 254 -16.74 -0.64 -19.31
C THR A 254 -15.68 -1.59 -19.85
N GLU A 255 -14.54 -1.69 -19.16
CA GLU A 255 -13.44 -2.59 -19.54
C GLU A 255 -13.84 -4.05 -19.38
N LEU A 256 -14.61 -4.40 -18.34
CA LEU A 256 -15.10 -5.76 -18.09
C LEU A 256 -15.87 -6.33 -19.31
N ILE A 257 -16.73 -5.53 -19.94
CA ILE A 257 -17.47 -5.92 -21.14
C ILE A 257 -16.52 -6.07 -22.34
N LEU A 258 -15.57 -5.14 -22.51
CA LEU A 258 -14.59 -5.19 -23.60
C LEU A 258 -13.66 -6.42 -23.48
N ASN A 259 -13.21 -6.73 -22.26
CA ASN A 259 -12.36 -7.88 -21.94
C ASN A 259 -13.10 -9.21 -22.21
N ALA A 260 -14.39 -9.29 -21.85
CA ALA A 260 -15.22 -10.47 -22.14
C ALA A 260 -15.42 -10.71 -23.66
N VAL A 261 -15.58 -9.64 -24.45
CA VAL A 261 -15.66 -9.74 -25.91
C VAL A 261 -14.30 -10.09 -26.52
N ALA A 262 -13.20 -9.51 -26.02
CA ALA A 262 -11.84 -9.80 -26.46
C ALA A 262 -11.46 -11.28 -26.22
N LEU A 263 -11.81 -11.83 -25.05
CA LEU A 263 -11.63 -13.26 -24.74
C LEU A 263 -12.36 -14.17 -25.74
N SER A 264 -13.61 -13.85 -26.10
CA SER A 264 -14.38 -14.60 -27.10
C SER A 264 -13.71 -14.56 -28.49
N ALA A 265 -13.14 -13.40 -28.86
CA ALA A 265 -12.37 -13.28 -30.10
C ALA A 265 -11.08 -14.13 -30.08
N VAL A 266 -10.33 -14.15 -28.97
CA VAL A 266 -9.08 -14.93 -28.83
C VAL A 266 -9.27 -16.42 -29.11
N LEU A 267 -10.41 -17.01 -28.69
CA LEU A 267 -10.74 -18.41 -29.00
C LEU A 267 -10.99 -18.68 -30.49
N GLN A 268 -11.41 -17.68 -31.27
CA GLN A 268 -11.74 -17.84 -32.69
C GLN A 268 -10.54 -17.60 -33.61
N ILE A 269 -9.45 -16.99 -33.12
CA ILE A 269 -8.29 -16.62 -33.95
C ILE A 269 -7.62 -17.84 -34.60
N ASP A 270 -7.47 -18.98 -33.90
CA ASP A 270 -6.82 -20.15 -34.52
C ASP A 270 -7.66 -20.78 -35.65
N GLU A 271 -8.99 -20.66 -35.56
CA GLU A 271 -9.93 -21.12 -36.57
C GLU A 271 -10.02 -20.15 -37.76
N MET A 272 -10.02 -18.84 -37.50
CA MET A 272 -9.94 -17.81 -38.56
C MET A 272 -8.63 -17.90 -39.35
N VAL A 273 -7.49 -18.06 -38.68
CA VAL A 273 -6.18 -18.23 -39.31
C VAL A 273 -6.11 -19.53 -40.13
N PHE A 274 -6.69 -20.62 -39.61
CA PHE A 274 -6.83 -21.87 -40.37
C PHE A 274 -7.73 -21.70 -41.61
N ALA A 275 -8.92 -21.12 -41.47
CA ALA A 275 -9.86 -20.92 -42.58
C ALA A 275 -9.29 -20.04 -43.70
N ALA A 276 -8.48 -19.04 -43.35
CA ALA A 276 -7.85 -18.11 -44.28
C ALA A 276 -6.63 -18.71 -45.01
N LEU A 277 -5.76 -19.47 -44.32
CA LEU A 277 -4.45 -19.89 -44.85
C LEU A 277 -4.38 -21.35 -45.33
N MET A 278 -5.33 -22.21 -44.94
CA MET A 278 -5.27 -23.64 -45.26
C MET A 278 -5.48 -23.91 -46.77
N PRO A 279 -4.63 -24.74 -47.42
CA PRO A 279 -4.79 -25.06 -48.84
C PRO A 279 -6.17 -25.66 -49.16
N LYS A 280 -6.87 -25.08 -50.15
CA LYS A 280 -8.25 -25.43 -50.52
C LYS A 280 -8.48 -26.92 -50.77
N LYS A 281 -7.48 -27.65 -51.29
CA LYS A 281 -7.54 -29.12 -51.43
C LYS A 281 -7.79 -29.83 -50.10
N ILE A 282 -7.09 -29.43 -49.04
CA ILE A 282 -7.21 -30.09 -47.73
C ILE A 282 -8.49 -29.63 -47.02
N GLN A 283 -8.93 -28.38 -47.22
CA GLN A 283 -10.27 -27.95 -46.77
C GLN A 283 -11.36 -28.82 -47.40
N ILE A 284 -11.35 -29.02 -48.72
CA ILE A 284 -12.28 -29.92 -49.41
C ILE A 284 -12.19 -31.35 -48.84
N CYS A 285 -10.99 -31.92 -48.66
CA CYS A 285 -10.84 -33.26 -48.08
C CYS A 285 -11.19 -33.36 -46.58
N ILE A 286 -11.41 -32.24 -45.87
CA ILE A 286 -12.00 -32.22 -44.52
C ILE A 286 -13.53 -32.10 -44.61
N GLN A 287 -14.05 -31.28 -45.53
CA GLN A 287 -15.49 -31.15 -45.82
C GLN A 287 -16.09 -32.47 -46.37
N ASP A 288 -15.32 -33.22 -47.16
CA ASP A 288 -15.68 -34.53 -47.71
C ASP A 288 -15.67 -35.67 -46.67
N LEU A 289 -15.33 -35.43 -45.40
CA LEU A 289 -15.36 -36.46 -44.36
C LEU A 289 -16.80 -36.87 -44.03
N GLU A 290 -17.12 -38.16 -44.24
CA GLU A 290 -18.45 -38.69 -43.93
C GLU A 290 -18.71 -38.60 -42.41
N ALA A 291 -19.76 -37.87 -42.03
CA ALA A 291 -20.12 -37.61 -40.63
C ALA A 291 -20.29 -38.91 -39.84
N ILE A 292 -19.61 -39.02 -38.69
CA ILE A 292 -19.66 -40.24 -37.89
C ILE A 292 -20.99 -40.30 -37.14
N LYS A 293 -21.75 -41.36 -37.39
CA LYS A 293 -22.95 -41.71 -36.63
C LYS A 293 -22.57 -42.11 -35.21
N VAL A 294 -22.85 -41.24 -34.25
CA VAL A 294 -22.69 -41.53 -32.83
C VAL A 294 -24.01 -42.07 -32.27
N ARG A 295 -23.96 -43.20 -31.58
CA ARG A 295 -25.14 -43.80 -30.93
C ARG A 295 -25.44 -43.11 -29.60
N TYR A 296 -26.39 -42.19 -29.60
CA TYR A 296 -26.83 -41.53 -28.38
C TYR A 296 -27.82 -42.40 -27.59
N SER A 297 -27.60 -42.48 -26.27
CA SER A 297 -28.47 -43.15 -25.31
C SER A 297 -29.15 -42.11 -24.42
N LYS A 298 -30.45 -42.31 -24.15
CA LYS A 298 -31.25 -41.41 -23.28
C LYS A 298 -30.60 -41.20 -21.90
N GLY A 299 -30.13 -42.27 -21.27
CA GLY A 299 -29.43 -42.19 -19.98
C GLY A 299 -28.13 -41.38 -20.05
N ARG A 300 -27.37 -41.51 -21.15
CA ARG A 300 -26.14 -40.75 -21.38
C ARG A 300 -26.42 -39.25 -21.56
N SER A 301 -27.48 -38.88 -22.30
CA SER A 301 -27.92 -37.49 -22.44
C SER A 301 -28.32 -36.86 -21.10
N GLN A 302 -29.01 -37.62 -20.23
CA GLN A 302 -29.32 -37.18 -18.87
C GLN A 302 -28.05 -37.01 -18.01
N THR A 303 -27.10 -37.95 -18.08
CA THR A 303 -25.81 -37.84 -17.36
C THR A 303 -24.99 -36.65 -17.85
N GLU A 304 -24.92 -36.41 -19.16
CA GLU A 304 -24.24 -35.26 -19.76
C GLU A 304 -24.87 -33.93 -19.29
N SER A 305 -26.20 -33.84 -19.28
CA SER A 305 -26.93 -32.66 -18.80
C SER A 305 -26.67 -32.40 -17.31
N LEU A 306 -26.66 -33.45 -16.48
CA LEU A 306 -26.35 -33.35 -15.05
C LEU A 306 -24.89 -32.90 -14.81
N ILE A 307 -23.93 -33.47 -15.56
CA ILE A 307 -22.51 -33.08 -15.48
C ILE A 307 -22.33 -31.62 -15.90
N LEU A 308 -22.99 -31.16 -16.95
CA LEU A 308 -22.94 -29.76 -17.40
C LEU A 308 -23.51 -28.80 -16.35
N VAL A 309 -24.65 -29.14 -15.72
CA VAL A 309 -25.21 -28.33 -14.63
C VAL A 309 -24.25 -28.25 -13.44
N VAL A 310 -23.71 -29.39 -12.98
CA VAL A 310 -22.74 -29.43 -11.87
C VAL A 310 -21.46 -28.67 -12.21
N ALA A 311 -20.95 -28.81 -13.43
CA ALA A 311 -19.78 -28.09 -13.90
C ALA A 311 -20.00 -26.57 -13.93
N ILE A 312 -21.16 -26.10 -14.44
CA ILE A 312 -21.52 -24.67 -14.41
C ILE A 312 -21.63 -24.18 -12.96
N SER A 313 -22.29 -24.92 -12.07
CA SER A 313 -22.39 -24.52 -10.66
C SER A 313 -21.02 -24.39 -9.98
N LEU A 314 -20.08 -25.32 -10.24
CA LEU A 314 -18.72 -25.24 -9.69
C LEU A 314 -17.89 -24.12 -10.32
N LEU A 315 -17.98 -23.93 -11.65
CA LEU A 315 -17.31 -22.85 -12.39
C LEU A 315 -17.88 -21.46 -12.09
N MET A 316 -19.06 -21.36 -11.49
CA MET A 316 -19.63 -20.10 -10.99
C MET A 316 -19.36 -19.88 -9.50
N LEU A 317 -19.30 -20.95 -8.70
CA LEU A 317 -18.98 -20.87 -7.27
C LEU A 317 -17.52 -20.51 -7.03
N TRP A 318 -16.58 -21.11 -7.76
CA TRP A 318 -15.14 -20.84 -7.59
C TRP A 318 -14.77 -19.36 -7.78
N PRO A 319 -15.12 -18.67 -8.89
CA PRO A 319 -14.70 -17.29 -9.10
C PRO A 319 -15.36 -16.34 -8.11
N TRP A 320 -16.59 -16.64 -7.70
CA TRP A 320 -17.27 -15.93 -6.62
C TRP A 320 -16.49 -16.01 -5.30
N THR A 321 -16.14 -17.22 -4.84
CA THR A 321 -15.50 -17.39 -3.52
C THR A 321 -14.03 -17.00 -3.49
N HIS A 322 -13.29 -17.14 -4.60
CA HIS A 322 -11.83 -16.93 -4.63
C HIS A 322 -11.38 -15.61 -5.24
N ASN A 323 -12.17 -14.98 -6.12
CA ASN A 323 -11.73 -13.79 -6.87
C ASN A 323 -12.66 -12.60 -6.62
N VAL A 324 -13.93 -12.71 -7.05
CA VAL A 324 -14.89 -11.58 -7.10
C VAL A 324 -15.37 -11.16 -5.71
N GLY A 325 -15.63 -12.12 -4.83
CA GLY A 325 -15.99 -11.86 -3.43
C GLY A 325 -14.87 -11.13 -2.68
N PRO A 326 -13.64 -11.66 -2.64
CA PRO A 326 -12.48 -10.98 -2.08
C PRO A 326 -12.24 -9.57 -2.68
N LEU A 327 -12.32 -9.40 -4.00
CA LEU A 327 -12.19 -8.08 -4.63
C LEU A 327 -13.23 -7.09 -4.11
N SER A 328 -14.49 -7.52 -3.94
CA SER A 328 -15.52 -6.63 -3.38
C SER A 328 -15.21 -6.23 -1.93
N TRP A 329 -14.63 -7.11 -1.12
CA TRP A 329 -14.18 -6.75 0.24
C TRP A 329 -12.99 -5.79 0.22
N ASP A 330 -11.98 -6.06 -0.60
CA ASP A 330 -10.81 -5.18 -0.73
C ASP A 330 -11.21 -3.79 -1.25
N MET A 331 -12.18 -3.68 -2.17
CA MET A 331 -12.73 -2.40 -2.63
C MET A 331 -13.44 -1.61 -1.52
N ILE A 332 -14.22 -2.28 -0.67
CA ILE A 332 -14.85 -1.63 0.51
C ILE A 332 -13.76 -1.15 1.47
N GLU A 333 -12.72 -1.95 1.70
CA GLU A 333 -11.63 -1.59 2.61
C GLU A 333 -10.75 -0.47 2.03
N VAL A 334 -10.48 -0.43 0.71
CA VAL A 334 -9.84 0.71 0.04
C VAL A 334 -10.67 1.99 0.23
N LYS A 335 -11.99 1.94 0.02
CA LYS A 335 -12.87 3.08 0.31
C LYS A 335 -12.85 3.46 1.79
N ARG A 336 -12.77 2.48 2.70
CA ARG A 336 -12.67 2.71 4.14
C ARG A 336 -11.36 3.39 4.54
N GLN A 337 -10.21 2.97 3.99
CA GLN A 337 -8.93 3.63 4.24
C GLN A 337 -8.90 5.06 3.68
N TYR A 338 -9.47 5.29 2.49
CA TYR A 338 -9.59 6.63 1.92
C TYR A 338 -10.55 7.54 2.71
N CYS A 339 -11.74 7.06 3.10
CA CYS A 339 -12.85 7.92 3.51
C CYS A 339 -13.51 7.60 4.86
N GLY A 340 -13.20 6.45 5.48
CA GLY A 340 -13.75 6.09 6.78
C GLY A 340 -13.09 6.87 7.92
N GLY A 341 -13.85 7.16 8.98
CA GLY A 341 -13.35 7.95 10.12
C GLY A 341 -13.42 9.47 9.87
N THR A 342 -12.68 10.25 10.65
CA THR A 342 -12.68 11.72 10.53
C THR A 342 -11.99 12.15 9.23
N GLN A 343 -12.65 13.04 8.47
CA GLN A 343 -12.09 13.65 7.25
C GLN A 343 -11.74 15.13 7.47
N ASN A 344 -12.51 15.83 8.31
CA ASN A 344 -12.48 17.28 8.47
C ASN A 344 -11.38 17.79 9.41
N PHE A 345 -10.14 17.41 9.15
CA PHE A 345 -8.98 18.06 9.75
C PHE A 345 -7.75 18.01 8.84
N VAL A 346 -6.83 18.93 9.04
CA VAL A 346 -5.45 18.85 8.52
C VAL A 346 -4.44 18.99 9.65
N VAL A 347 -3.20 18.60 9.37
CA VAL A 347 -2.05 18.71 10.28
C VAL A 347 -0.85 19.34 9.61
N ALA A 348 -0.01 19.99 10.43
CA ALA A 348 1.30 20.50 10.07
C ALA A 348 2.36 20.05 11.10
N ASP A 349 3.59 19.91 10.63
CA ASP A 349 4.75 19.54 11.42
C ASP A 349 5.46 20.83 11.88
N ASN A 350 5.40 21.19 13.17
CA ASN A 350 6.24 22.28 13.69
C ASN A 350 7.63 21.71 13.98
N GLN A 351 8.48 21.72 12.96
CA GLN A 351 9.86 21.23 13.02
C GLN A 351 10.73 21.93 14.07
N VAL A 352 10.36 23.14 14.52
CA VAL A 352 11.11 23.89 15.53
C VAL A 352 10.75 23.44 16.95
N GLN A 353 9.51 22.99 17.17
CA GLN A 353 9.04 22.41 18.44
C GLN A 353 9.11 20.87 18.48
N GLY A 354 9.16 20.20 17.33
CA GLY A 354 9.07 18.73 17.25
C GLY A 354 7.65 18.18 17.53
N ILE A 355 6.60 18.98 17.29
CA ILE A 355 5.20 18.57 17.53
C ILE A 355 4.33 18.68 16.27
N THR A 356 3.31 17.83 16.19
CA THR A 356 2.26 17.97 15.19
C THR A 356 1.18 18.92 15.69
N VAL A 357 0.88 19.96 14.92
CA VAL A 357 -0.27 20.85 15.16
C VAL A 357 -1.39 20.54 14.18
N GLY A 358 -2.64 20.71 14.59
CA GLY A 358 -3.82 20.38 13.79
C GLY A 358 -4.77 21.56 13.65
N LEU A 359 -5.52 21.57 12.55
CA LEU A 359 -6.65 22.47 12.32
C LEU A 359 -7.86 21.61 11.97
N VAL A 360 -8.96 21.78 12.71
CA VAL A 360 -10.27 21.26 12.29
C VAL A 360 -10.69 22.08 11.06
N THR A 361 -10.88 21.41 9.93
CA THR A 361 -11.22 22.07 8.67
C THR A 361 -12.70 22.39 8.60
N SER A 362 -13.07 23.32 7.71
CA SER A 362 -14.47 23.56 7.40
C SER A 362 -15.12 22.30 6.80
N ASP A 363 -16.42 22.14 7.02
CA ASP A 363 -17.25 21.35 6.10
C ASP A 363 -17.48 22.18 4.82
N TYR A 364 -17.26 21.57 3.65
CA TYR A 364 -17.32 22.16 2.29
C TYR A 364 -18.57 22.98 1.96
N ALA A 365 -19.60 22.90 2.79
CA ALA A 365 -20.74 23.80 2.70
C ALA A 365 -20.39 25.30 2.89
N SER A 366 -19.14 25.70 3.19
CA SER A 366 -18.88 27.00 3.83
C SER A 366 -17.70 27.92 3.38
N ALA A 367 -16.62 27.50 2.71
CA ALA A 367 -15.47 28.41 2.47
C ALA A 367 -14.65 28.17 1.17
N GLN A 368 -13.88 29.20 0.73
CA GLN A 368 -12.98 29.17 -0.46
C GLN A 368 -11.97 30.38 -0.56
N SER A 369 -10.82 30.39 0.14
CA SER A 369 -9.58 31.17 -0.20
C SER A 369 -8.30 30.79 0.62
N ASP A 370 -7.19 30.47 -0.07
CA ASP A 370 -5.80 30.75 0.36
C ASP A 370 -4.81 29.55 0.55
N HIS A 371 -3.86 29.29 -0.35
CA HIS A 371 -2.72 28.31 -0.27
C HIS A 371 -1.60 28.66 0.80
N HIS A 372 -0.49 27.94 1.15
CA HIS A 372 0.28 26.67 0.87
C HIS A 372 1.39 26.52 2.01
N LEU A 373 2.57 25.83 2.10
CA LEU A 373 3.44 24.67 1.63
C LEU A 373 4.65 24.62 2.68
N ASN A 374 5.60 23.66 2.86
CA ASN A 374 5.71 22.19 2.69
C ASN A 374 6.94 21.50 3.40
N GLN A 375 6.74 20.59 4.38
CA GLN A 375 7.58 19.38 4.65
C GLN A 375 6.87 18.33 5.55
N THR A 376 7.39 17.10 5.73
CA THR A 376 6.67 15.96 6.38
C THR A 376 7.60 14.98 7.12
N SER A 377 7.36 14.69 8.41
CA SER A 377 7.80 13.42 9.03
C SER A 377 6.94 12.90 10.19
N LEU A 378 6.65 13.71 11.22
CA LEU A 378 5.92 13.27 12.42
C LEU A 378 4.42 13.03 12.16
N ILE A 379 3.87 13.80 11.21
CA ILE A 379 2.48 13.79 10.73
C ILE A 379 1.88 12.39 10.60
N ARG A 380 2.61 11.43 10.00
CA ARG A 380 2.06 10.12 9.60
C ARG A 380 1.51 9.32 10.79
N PHE A 381 2.21 9.35 11.92
CA PHE A 381 1.83 8.61 13.13
C PHE A 381 0.72 9.32 13.92
N ALA A 382 0.76 10.65 13.97
CA ALA A 382 -0.26 11.46 14.62
C ALA A 382 -1.63 11.31 13.91
N VAL A 383 -1.63 11.27 12.57
CA VAL A 383 -2.81 11.07 11.73
C VAL A 383 -3.39 9.66 11.88
N SER A 384 -2.58 8.60 11.78
CA SER A 384 -3.07 7.22 11.86
C SER A 384 -3.72 6.87 13.20
N ARG A 385 -3.27 7.51 14.29
CA ARG A 385 -3.89 7.44 15.62
C ARG A 385 -5.24 8.17 15.71
N HIS A 386 -5.45 9.26 14.96
CA HIS A 386 -6.61 10.16 15.14
C HIS A 386 -7.78 9.89 14.17
N ILE A 387 -7.56 9.36 12.96
CA ILE A 387 -8.63 9.09 11.96
C ILE A 387 -9.80 8.29 12.55
N TRP A 388 -9.51 7.34 13.45
CA TRP A 388 -10.49 6.42 14.04
C TRP A 388 -10.97 6.82 15.44
N GLN A 389 -10.60 8.00 15.93
CA GLN A 389 -11.13 8.58 17.17
C GLN A 389 -12.43 9.35 16.90
N GLU A 390 -13.29 9.45 17.92
CA GLU A 390 -14.45 10.34 17.85
C GLU A 390 -14.00 11.82 17.72
N PRO A 391 -14.70 12.67 16.96
CA PRO A 391 -14.26 14.02 16.60
C PRO A 391 -14.19 15.04 17.75
N LEU A 392 -14.46 14.61 18.99
CA LEU A 392 -14.31 15.39 20.22
C LEU A 392 -13.25 14.79 21.16
N GLY A 393 -12.56 13.73 20.75
CA GLY A 393 -11.52 13.07 21.52
C GLY A 393 -10.19 13.83 21.47
N THR A 394 -9.57 14.03 22.64
CA THR A 394 -8.26 14.66 22.76
C THR A 394 -7.20 13.81 22.06
N SER A 395 -6.51 14.34 21.05
CA SER A 395 -5.40 13.60 20.42
C SER A 395 -4.19 13.55 21.36
N ASN A 396 -3.53 12.39 21.43
CA ASN A 396 -2.26 12.26 22.14
C ASN A 396 -1.12 13.00 21.42
N TYR A 397 -1.20 13.19 20.09
CA TYR A 397 -0.07 13.63 19.26
C TYR A 397 -0.32 14.91 18.47
N ILE A 398 -1.58 15.37 18.38
CA ILE A 398 -1.97 16.56 17.62
C ILE A 398 -2.43 17.65 18.59
N ARG A 399 -1.72 18.77 18.65
CA ARG A 399 -2.24 20.00 19.27
C ARG A 399 -3.18 20.69 18.27
N PHE A 400 -4.49 20.58 18.47
CA PHE A 400 -5.46 21.32 17.68
C PHE A 400 -5.47 22.81 18.05
N GLY A 401 -5.39 23.68 17.05
CA GLY A 401 -5.63 25.12 17.19
C GLY A 401 -7.13 25.43 17.18
N LYS A 402 -7.52 26.49 17.89
CA LYS A 402 -8.93 26.94 18.00
C LYS A 402 -9.48 27.53 16.70
N ASP A 403 -8.60 28.11 15.89
CA ASP A 403 -8.90 28.70 14.58
C ASP A 403 -7.63 28.70 13.70
N ARG A 404 -7.76 29.17 12.45
CA ARG A 404 -6.66 29.23 11.47
C ARG A 404 -5.48 30.11 11.94
N SER A 405 -5.74 31.14 12.75
CA SER A 405 -4.70 32.03 13.30
C SER A 405 -3.95 31.38 14.45
N ASP A 406 -4.64 30.69 15.37
CA ASP A 406 -4.01 29.89 16.43
C ASP A 406 -3.22 28.70 15.84
N PHE A 407 -3.74 28.04 14.80
CA PHE A 407 -3.03 26.98 14.06
C PHE A 407 -1.74 27.49 13.39
N VAL A 408 -1.81 28.58 12.60
CA VAL A 408 -0.61 29.16 11.95
C VAL A 408 0.38 29.65 13.01
N THR A 409 -0.10 30.27 14.08
CA THR A 409 0.73 30.70 15.21
C THR A 409 1.42 29.50 15.87
N ALA A 410 0.71 28.41 16.16
CA ALA A 410 1.26 27.20 16.76
C ALA A 410 2.22 26.45 15.82
N ARG A 411 2.01 26.53 14.50
CA ARG A 411 2.91 25.96 13.47
C ARG A 411 4.23 26.73 13.37
N ASP A 412 4.18 28.06 13.42
CA ASP A 412 5.34 28.93 13.16
C ASP A 412 6.05 29.39 14.45
N MET A 413 5.46 29.12 15.63
CA MET A 413 6.05 29.47 16.93
C MET A 413 7.32 28.65 17.20
N THR A 414 8.44 29.33 17.44
CA THR A 414 9.70 28.71 17.88
C THR A 414 9.63 28.21 19.33
N MET A 415 10.49 27.26 19.72
CA MET A 415 10.64 26.86 21.12
C MET A 415 11.00 28.03 22.05
N TYR A 416 11.81 28.98 21.59
CA TYR A 416 12.14 30.17 22.39
C TYR A 416 10.89 31.03 22.67
N THR A 417 10.04 31.24 21.66
CA THR A 417 8.77 31.96 21.82
C THR A 417 7.79 31.17 22.70
N ARG A 418 7.72 29.84 22.53
CA ARG A 418 6.91 28.93 23.36
C ARG A 418 7.27 29.09 24.85
N ASN A 419 8.54 28.95 25.19
CA ASN A 419 9.08 29.05 26.54
C ASN A 419 9.00 30.44 27.18
N PHE A 420 8.76 31.48 26.38
CA PHE A 420 8.45 32.83 26.86
C PHE A 420 7.00 32.91 27.34
N HIS A 421 6.06 32.24 26.66
CA HIS A 421 4.63 32.30 26.96
C HIS A 421 4.18 31.29 28.02
N ASP A 422 4.77 30.10 28.03
CA ASP A 422 4.44 29.08 29.03
C ASP A 422 5.10 29.43 30.37
N SER A 423 4.28 29.76 31.36
CA SER A 423 4.69 30.35 32.64
C SER A 423 4.84 29.34 33.78
N LEU A 424 4.67 28.05 33.51
CA LEU A 424 4.69 27.01 34.53
C LEU A 424 6.07 26.38 34.67
N CYS A 425 6.39 25.97 35.90
CA CYS A 425 7.48 25.04 36.18
C CYS A 425 6.94 23.95 37.12
N ILE A 426 6.57 22.81 36.54
CA ILE A 426 5.97 21.65 37.22
C ILE A 426 6.50 20.42 36.48
N ASP A 427 6.80 19.34 37.21
CA ASP A 427 7.11 18.06 36.57
C ASP A 427 5.86 17.48 35.89
N PHE A 428 5.95 16.99 34.66
CA PHE A 428 4.76 16.49 33.97
C PHE A 428 4.29 15.15 34.52
N ASP A 429 5.15 14.41 35.24
CA ASP A 429 4.71 13.27 36.06
C ASP A 429 3.73 13.76 37.16
N GLU A 430 3.90 14.96 37.75
CA GLU A 430 2.89 15.55 38.64
C GLU A 430 1.62 16.03 37.90
N ILE A 431 1.74 16.49 36.64
CA ILE A 431 0.59 16.90 35.83
C ILE A 431 -0.27 15.69 35.42
N PHE A 432 0.33 14.54 35.10
CA PHE A 432 -0.40 13.34 34.66
C PHE A 432 -0.78 12.37 35.79
N LEU A 433 -0.01 12.29 36.88
CA LEU A 433 -0.32 11.45 38.04
C LEU A 433 -1.08 12.20 39.16
N GLY A 434 -1.02 13.54 39.16
CA GLY A 434 -1.75 14.40 40.10
C GLY A 434 -3.11 14.90 39.60
N ASN A 435 -3.85 15.56 40.49
CA ASN A 435 -5.14 16.20 40.18
C ASN A 435 -4.96 17.54 39.45
N ALA A 436 -4.23 17.55 38.33
CA ALA A 436 -4.19 18.70 37.43
C ALA A 436 -5.56 18.96 36.78
N THR A 437 -5.79 20.17 36.26
CA THR A 437 -7.00 20.44 35.48
C THR A 437 -6.94 19.73 34.13
N HIS A 438 -8.10 19.29 33.63
CA HIS A 438 -8.21 18.60 32.34
C HIS A 438 -7.59 19.42 31.20
N GLU A 439 -7.87 20.72 31.17
CA GLU A 439 -7.32 21.68 30.21
C GLU A 439 -5.78 21.70 30.18
N LEU A 440 -5.13 21.54 31.34
CA LEU A 440 -3.67 21.52 31.45
C LEU A 440 -3.08 20.22 30.89
N GLN A 441 -3.72 19.09 31.20
CA GLN A 441 -3.34 17.79 30.65
C GLN A 441 -3.56 17.76 29.12
N GLU A 442 -4.67 18.31 28.62
CA GLU A 442 -4.97 18.43 27.18
C GLU A 442 -3.92 19.25 26.42
N PHE A 443 -3.53 20.40 26.96
CA PHE A 443 -2.59 21.33 26.33
C PHE A 443 -1.17 20.74 26.20
N TYR A 444 -0.73 19.98 27.21
CA TYR A 444 0.62 19.43 27.28
C TYR A 444 0.77 18.00 26.77
N ARG A 445 -0.32 17.22 26.70
CA ARG A 445 -0.35 15.85 26.15
C ARG A 445 0.31 15.74 24.76
N PRO A 446 0.02 16.59 23.76
CA PRO A 446 0.72 16.58 22.46
C PRO A 446 2.23 16.77 22.54
N TYR A 447 2.72 17.56 23.49
CA TYR A 447 4.17 17.78 23.68
C TYR A 447 4.82 16.53 24.29
N PHE A 448 4.24 15.99 25.36
CA PHE A 448 4.77 14.85 26.10
C PHE A 448 4.87 13.58 25.25
N TYR A 449 3.79 13.21 24.55
CA TYR A 449 3.78 12.02 23.70
C TYR A 449 4.66 12.19 22.45
N SER A 450 4.80 13.41 21.91
CA SER A 450 5.76 13.68 20.83
C SER A 450 7.22 13.62 21.32
N ALA A 451 7.50 14.06 22.56
CA ALA A 451 8.81 13.92 23.20
C ALA A 451 9.20 12.44 23.32
N SER A 452 8.30 11.63 23.89
CA SER A 452 8.46 10.18 24.05
C SER A 452 8.69 9.49 22.70
N PHE A 453 7.83 9.73 21.72
CA PHE A 453 7.90 9.08 20.41
C PHE A 453 9.15 9.48 19.62
N GLY A 454 9.46 10.77 19.53
CA GLY A 454 10.67 11.25 18.82
C GLY A 454 11.96 10.71 19.44
N SER A 455 11.96 10.56 20.77
CA SER A 455 13.06 9.98 21.56
C SER A 455 13.13 8.44 21.50
N GLY A 456 12.17 7.76 20.85
CA GLY A 456 12.14 6.30 20.74
C GLY A 456 11.56 5.53 21.94
N PHE A 457 10.93 6.21 22.89
CA PHE A 457 10.24 5.59 24.03
C PHE A 457 8.80 5.15 23.68
N PRO A 458 8.27 4.08 24.30
CA PRO A 458 6.90 3.62 24.09
C PRO A 458 5.85 4.60 24.63
N ASP A 459 4.64 4.55 24.06
CA ASP A 459 3.45 5.26 24.56
C ASP A 459 3.25 5.07 26.08
N GLY A 460 3.52 6.12 26.86
CA GLY A 460 3.35 6.13 28.32
C GLY A 460 4.63 5.99 29.16
N ALA A 461 5.82 6.14 28.57
CA ALA A 461 7.05 6.34 29.34
C ALA A 461 6.98 7.61 30.22
N SER A 462 7.58 7.55 31.40
CA SER A 462 7.60 8.61 32.41
C SER A 462 8.63 9.72 32.13
N CYS A 463 8.48 10.87 32.77
CA CYS A 463 9.55 11.88 32.78
C CYS A 463 10.84 11.28 33.38
N ALA A 464 10.75 10.46 34.42
CA ALA A 464 11.91 9.79 35.01
C ALA A 464 12.73 8.96 34.00
N GLU A 465 12.08 8.30 33.03
CA GLU A 465 12.77 7.53 31.97
C GLU A 465 13.38 8.44 30.89
N MET A 466 12.68 9.52 30.52
CA MET A 466 13.16 10.51 29.55
C MET A 466 14.28 11.43 30.09
N ALA A 467 14.47 11.49 31.42
CA ALA A 467 15.34 12.42 32.13
C ALA A 467 16.76 12.58 31.54
N HIS A 468 17.36 11.48 31.07
CA HIS A 468 18.71 11.49 30.52
C HIS A 468 18.83 12.31 29.21
N LEU A 469 17.74 12.43 28.43
CA LEU A 469 17.70 13.25 27.21
C LEU A 469 17.53 14.74 27.47
N CYS A 470 17.24 15.16 28.71
CA CYS A 470 17.25 16.58 29.09
C CYS A 470 18.60 17.25 28.80
N HIS A 471 19.70 16.50 28.85
CA HIS A 471 21.05 16.97 28.54
C HIS A 471 21.45 16.76 27.06
N SER A 472 20.58 16.18 26.23
CA SER A 472 20.82 15.95 24.81
C SER A 472 20.77 17.26 24.00
N LEU A 473 21.74 17.43 23.09
CA LEU A 473 21.76 18.51 22.09
C LEU A 473 20.85 18.23 20.89
N VAL A 474 20.54 16.96 20.63
CA VAL A 474 19.73 16.49 19.50
C VAL A 474 18.28 17.00 19.70
N PRO A 475 17.53 17.38 18.64
CA PRO A 475 16.31 18.20 18.80
C PRO A 475 15.23 17.63 19.72
N GLU A 476 15.16 16.32 19.89
CA GLU A 476 14.24 15.60 20.77
C GLU A 476 14.44 16.04 22.22
N GLY A 477 15.70 16.25 22.65
CA GLY A 477 16.04 16.74 23.98
C GLY A 477 15.49 18.15 24.28
N ARG A 478 15.23 18.96 23.25
CA ARG A 478 14.57 20.28 23.39
C ARG A 478 13.12 20.12 23.82
N LEU A 479 12.44 19.13 23.26
CA LEU A 479 11.05 18.82 23.56
C LEU A 479 10.93 18.08 24.89
N VAL A 480 11.87 17.18 25.23
CA VAL A 480 11.96 16.59 26.58
C VAL A 480 12.16 17.69 27.65
N ARG A 481 13.08 18.64 27.44
CA ARG A 481 13.25 19.82 28.34
C ARG A 481 12.03 20.75 28.44
N HIS A 482 11.08 20.66 27.52
CA HIS A 482 9.82 21.41 27.57
C HIS A 482 8.74 20.68 28.39
N VAL A 483 8.88 19.36 28.59
CA VAL A 483 7.93 18.50 29.31
C VAL A 483 8.48 17.92 30.60
N GLN A 484 9.65 18.36 31.05
CA GLN A 484 10.28 17.85 32.26
C GLN A 484 11.04 18.94 33.02
N HIS A 485 11.01 18.86 34.35
CA HIS A 485 11.82 19.70 35.23
C HIS A 485 13.30 19.26 35.18
N ALA A 486 13.96 19.54 34.06
CA ALA A 486 15.40 19.46 33.95
C ALA A 486 16.07 20.55 34.79
N ASN A 487 17.24 20.25 35.35
CA ASN A 487 18.16 21.25 35.90
C ASN A 487 19.25 21.54 34.83
N PRO A 488 19.05 22.49 33.90
CA PRO A 488 20.06 22.83 32.89
C PRO A 488 21.24 23.57 33.54
N THR A 489 22.17 22.81 34.11
CA THR A 489 23.47 23.29 34.62
C THR A 489 24.40 23.64 33.45
N LEU A 490 24.11 24.74 32.76
CA LEU A 490 24.88 25.30 31.62
C LEU A 490 25.04 24.39 30.37
N LYS A 491 24.59 23.12 30.41
CA LYS A 491 24.84 22.10 29.36
C LYS A 491 24.16 22.40 27.99
N VAL A 492 23.25 23.36 27.89
CA VAL A 492 22.43 23.62 26.69
C VAL A 492 21.96 25.07 26.62
N LEU A 493 21.70 25.56 25.39
CA LEU A 493 20.83 26.71 25.16
C LEU A 493 19.47 26.50 25.84
N GLY A 494 18.83 27.57 26.34
CA GLY A 494 17.50 27.55 27.00
C GLY A 494 16.31 27.12 26.11
N GLU A 495 16.59 26.45 25.00
CA GLU A 495 15.62 25.82 24.10
C GLU A 495 15.12 24.52 24.72
N GLY A 496 14.05 24.68 25.49
CA GLY A 496 13.24 23.64 26.14
C GLY A 496 12.57 24.17 27.41
N CYS A 497 13.35 24.66 28.37
CA CYS A 497 12.88 25.09 29.68
C CYS A 497 12.10 26.43 29.64
N SER A 498 11.04 26.54 30.46
CA SER A 498 10.28 27.80 30.61
C SER A 498 11.09 28.89 31.31
N LYS A 499 10.74 30.16 31.07
CA LYS A 499 11.38 31.29 31.78
C LYS A 499 11.18 31.23 33.30
N THR A 500 10.03 30.74 33.76
CA THR A 500 9.76 30.52 35.18
C THR A 500 10.73 29.50 35.75
N CYS A 501 10.87 28.31 35.12
CA CYS A 501 11.84 27.31 35.55
C CYS A 501 13.25 27.88 35.63
N PHE A 502 13.72 28.60 34.61
CA PHE A 502 15.06 29.19 34.63
C PHE A 502 15.24 30.19 35.79
N SER A 503 14.22 31.00 36.09
CA SER A 503 14.27 31.96 37.20
C SER A 503 14.20 31.30 38.59
N GLU A 504 13.44 30.22 38.74
CA GLU A 504 13.34 29.44 39.98
C GLU A 504 14.61 28.63 40.21
N GLN A 505 15.19 28.04 39.16
CA GLN A 505 16.47 27.35 39.16
C GLN A 505 17.63 28.30 39.48
N ASP A 506 17.73 29.47 38.83
CA ASP A 506 18.72 30.51 39.16
C ASP A 506 18.57 30.96 40.62
N THR A 507 17.34 31.16 41.11
CA THR A 507 17.09 31.47 42.51
C THR A 507 17.52 30.33 43.44
N ALA A 508 17.24 29.07 43.11
CA ALA A 508 17.65 27.91 43.89
C ALA A 508 19.18 27.71 43.90
N MET A 509 19.85 27.92 42.77
CA MET A 509 21.31 27.84 42.65
C MET A 509 21.99 28.93 43.50
N ARG A 510 21.48 30.16 43.51
CA ARG A 510 21.99 31.25 44.38
C ARG A 510 21.92 30.96 45.88
N PHE A 511 20.99 30.11 46.32
CA PHE A 511 20.84 29.72 47.72
C PHE A 511 21.39 28.33 48.04
N THR A 512 21.76 27.53 47.03
CA THR A 512 22.42 26.25 47.20
C THR A 512 23.91 26.48 47.40
N ALA A 513 24.43 26.15 48.58
CA ALA A 513 25.87 26.28 48.85
C ALA A 513 26.66 25.34 47.93
N CYS A 514 27.54 25.91 47.09
CA CYS A 514 28.44 25.14 46.23
C CYS A 514 29.27 24.17 47.09
N LYS A 515 29.04 22.88 46.91
CA LYS A 515 29.84 21.82 47.50
C LYS A 515 30.69 21.22 46.39
N ASP A 516 32.01 21.36 46.48
CA ASP A 516 32.94 20.63 45.62
C ASP A 516 32.65 19.12 45.75
N VAL A 517 32.27 18.48 44.65
CA VAL A 517 32.08 17.04 44.59
C VAL A 517 33.35 16.39 44.07
N ASP A 518 33.74 15.28 44.68
CA ASP A 518 34.91 14.54 44.24
C ASP A 518 34.55 13.59 43.08
N LEU A 519 35.12 13.85 41.91
CA LEU A 519 34.85 13.09 40.68
C LEU A 519 35.53 11.71 40.67
N GLU A 520 36.40 11.39 41.64
CA GLU A 520 36.83 10.00 41.90
C GLU A 520 35.80 9.25 42.77
N GLU A 521 35.22 9.90 43.79
CA GLU A 521 34.20 9.27 44.65
C GLU A 521 32.85 9.05 43.95
N THR A 522 32.53 9.81 42.89
CA THR A 522 31.24 9.72 42.18
C THR A 522 31.39 9.51 40.66
N PRO A 523 31.57 8.26 40.18
CA PRO A 523 31.79 7.96 38.76
C PRO A 523 30.71 8.45 37.80
N HIS A 524 29.43 8.45 38.21
CA HIS A 524 28.34 8.96 37.37
C HIS A 524 28.45 10.48 37.11
N LEU A 525 28.91 11.26 38.09
CA LEU A 525 29.15 12.70 37.90
C LEU A 525 30.39 12.98 37.05
N ARG A 526 31.37 12.07 37.05
CA ARG A 526 32.48 12.08 36.09
C ARG A 526 31.98 11.82 34.66
N GLU A 527 31.19 10.78 34.45
CA GLU A 527 30.56 10.51 33.13
C GLU A 527 29.72 11.71 32.64
N GLU A 528 28.95 12.34 33.53
CA GLU A 528 28.17 13.55 33.24
C GLU A 528 28.99 14.83 32.99
N TRP A 529 30.19 14.94 33.58
CA TRP A 529 31.15 16.03 33.40
C TRP A 529 31.91 15.87 32.08
N GLU A 530 32.33 14.64 31.79
CA GLU A 530 32.97 14.29 30.52
C GLU A 530 32.01 14.48 29.35
N ALA A 531 30.78 13.99 29.46
CA ALA A 531 29.72 14.19 28.46
C ALA A 531 29.34 15.67 28.28
N PHE A 532 29.44 16.50 29.33
CA PHE A 532 29.25 17.95 29.20
C PHE A 532 30.34 18.58 28.32
N TRP A 533 31.62 18.30 28.58
CA TRP A 533 32.70 18.90 27.79
C TRP A 533 32.78 18.36 26.36
N ASP A 534 32.47 17.08 26.15
CA ASP A 534 32.40 16.46 24.81
C ASP A 534 31.24 17.03 23.97
N SER A 535 30.12 17.41 24.60
CA SER A 535 28.98 18.06 23.93
C SER A 535 29.12 19.58 23.81
N TYR A 536 29.90 20.23 24.68
CA TYR A 536 30.09 21.68 24.65
C TYR A 536 30.68 22.17 23.32
N MET A 537 31.67 21.48 22.76
CA MET A 537 32.32 21.93 21.51
C MET A 537 31.34 21.98 20.31
N PRO A 538 30.62 20.90 19.93
CA PRO A 538 29.64 20.96 18.83
C PRO A 538 28.55 22.02 19.05
N MET A 539 28.15 22.28 20.30
CA MET A 539 27.14 23.28 20.63
C MET A 539 27.64 24.71 20.34
N VAL A 540 28.90 25.02 20.68
CA VAL A 540 29.51 26.32 20.34
C VAL A 540 29.82 26.41 18.83
N GLU A 541 30.27 25.34 18.17
CA GLU A 541 30.44 25.33 16.70
C GLU A 541 29.12 25.67 15.98
N GLN A 542 28.03 24.99 16.36
CA GLN A 542 26.70 25.22 15.81
C GLN A 542 26.20 26.66 16.08
N ARG A 543 26.49 27.21 17.27
CA ARG A 543 26.00 28.54 17.67
C ARG A 543 26.78 29.68 17.00
N VAL A 544 28.08 29.54 16.82
CA VAL A 544 28.97 30.57 16.27
C VAL A 544 29.11 30.43 14.74
N GLY A 545 28.79 29.27 14.16
CA GLY A 545 28.96 28.99 12.73
C GLY A 545 30.42 28.79 12.32
N VAL A 546 31.29 28.45 13.29
CA VAL A 546 32.73 28.31 13.13
C VAL A 546 33.12 26.88 13.51
N ASN A 547 33.95 26.25 12.68
CA ASN A 547 34.48 24.92 12.92
C ASN A 547 35.82 25.04 13.68
N PHE A 548 35.88 24.55 14.92
CA PHE A 548 37.05 24.57 15.79
C PHE A 548 38.05 23.44 15.49
N SER A 549 37.73 22.52 14.59
CA SER A 549 38.70 21.60 13.96
C SER A 549 39.64 22.32 12.97
N ASN A 550 39.41 23.60 12.70
CA ASN A 550 40.35 24.45 11.95
C ASN A 550 41.65 24.66 12.78
N PRO A 551 42.85 24.35 12.25
CA PRO A 551 44.11 24.53 12.98
C PRO A 551 44.37 25.92 13.57
N SER A 552 43.74 26.99 13.07
CA SER A 552 43.86 28.33 13.68
C SER A 552 43.11 28.49 15.01
N LEU A 553 42.36 27.48 15.45
CA LEU A 553 41.54 27.48 16.66
C LEU A 553 41.79 26.24 17.55
N SER A 554 42.86 25.47 17.29
CA SER A 554 43.20 24.22 18.01
C SER A 554 43.38 24.37 19.52
N PHE A 555 43.65 25.59 19.99
CA PHE A 555 43.71 25.91 21.42
C PHE A 555 42.42 25.60 22.16
N LEU A 556 41.24 25.68 21.51
CA LEU A 556 39.96 25.44 22.17
C LEU A 556 39.73 23.94 22.43
N PRO A 557 39.94 23.02 21.46
CA PRO A 557 40.04 21.58 21.75
C PRO A 557 41.01 21.24 22.87
N GLU A 558 42.21 21.82 22.87
CA GLU A 558 43.23 21.57 23.91
C GLU A 558 42.81 22.11 25.29
N PHE A 559 42.20 23.29 25.34
CA PHE A 559 41.64 23.86 26.56
C PHE A 559 40.49 23.03 27.13
N LEU A 560 39.54 22.58 26.29
CA LEU A 560 38.45 21.73 26.77
C LEU A 560 38.96 20.36 27.24
N ALA A 561 39.92 19.76 26.53
CA ALA A 561 40.58 18.53 26.97
C ALA A 561 41.32 18.73 28.31
N HIS A 562 41.94 19.89 28.52
CA HIS A 562 42.55 20.23 29.81
C HIS A 562 41.49 20.36 30.92
N VAL A 563 40.41 21.13 30.71
CA VAL A 563 39.35 21.32 31.73
C VAL A 563 38.60 20.02 32.03
N LYS A 564 38.39 19.14 31.03
CA LYS A 564 37.87 17.78 31.23
C LYS A 564 38.75 17.01 32.23
N ASN A 565 40.07 17.04 32.04
CA ASN A 565 41.07 16.34 32.86
C ASN A 565 41.41 17.04 34.20
N VAL A 566 41.05 18.31 34.41
CA VAL A 566 41.32 19.04 35.67
C VAL A 566 40.62 18.40 36.88
N GLY A 567 39.57 17.59 36.64
CA GLY A 567 38.94 16.76 37.67
C GLY A 567 39.88 15.78 38.39
N ASP A 568 41.02 15.43 37.77
CA ASP A 568 42.01 14.48 38.32
C ASP A 568 43.22 15.16 38.99
N LEU A 569 43.31 16.49 38.95
CA LEU A 569 44.59 17.22 39.15
C LEU A 569 44.55 18.32 40.24
N VAL A 570 43.57 18.28 41.15
CA VAL A 570 43.52 19.20 42.31
C VAL A 570 43.64 18.43 43.64
N PRO A 571 44.88 18.22 44.14
CA PRO A 571 45.12 17.69 45.48
C PRO A 571 44.34 18.47 46.55
N ALA A 572 43.73 17.77 47.51
CA ALA A 572 42.87 18.37 48.53
C ALA A 572 43.60 19.45 49.38
N ASP A 573 44.91 19.32 49.53
CA ASP A 573 45.82 20.26 50.20
C ASP A 573 46.05 21.59 49.45
N LEU A 574 45.61 21.72 48.19
CA LEU A 574 45.60 22.99 47.44
C LEU A 574 44.28 23.78 47.56
N ARG A 575 43.26 23.28 48.28
CA ARG A 575 41.95 23.94 48.44
C ARG A 575 42.01 25.15 49.38
N LEU A 576 42.50 26.28 48.84
CA LEU A 576 42.41 27.67 49.35
C LEU A 576 43.03 27.93 50.75
N PRO A 577 44.13 28.71 50.81
CA PRO A 577 43.93 30.18 50.80
C PRO A 577 44.63 30.95 49.67
N HIS A 578 45.65 30.37 49.04
CA HIS A 578 46.63 31.16 48.26
C HIS A 578 46.09 31.75 46.94
N LEU A 579 45.04 31.17 46.35
CA LEU A 579 44.45 31.69 45.10
C LEU A 579 43.86 33.10 45.22
N ARG A 580 43.58 33.61 46.43
CA ARG A 580 43.16 35.01 46.63
C ARG A 580 44.29 36.04 46.44
N HIS A 581 45.56 35.63 46.34
CA HIS A 581 46.69 36.53 46.10
C HIS A 581 47.29 36.42 44.69
N ALA A 582 46.74 35.57 43.81
CA ALA A 582 47.16 35.50 42.41
C ALA A 582 46.59 36.65 41.54
N ALA A 583 45.52 37.32 41.99
CA ALA A 583 44.92 38.49 41.34
C ALA A 583 45.75 39.78 41.59
N GLY A 584 47.05 39.71 41.29
CA GLY A 584 48.04 40.75 41.58
C GLY A 584 49.22 40.75 40.61
N MET A 585 48.98 40.36 39.36
CA MET A 585 49.95 40.40 38.26
C MET A 585 49.31 41.05 37.03
N ASP A 586 49.71 42.27 36.70
CA ASP A 586 49.22 43.03 35.52
C ASP A 586 49.70 42.46 34.16
N THR A 587 50.12 41.19 34.14
CA THR A 587 50.58 40.46 32.95
C THR A 587 50.11 39.00 33.02
N ALA A 588 48.83 38.78 32.73
CA ALA A 588 48.32 37.45 32.40
C ALA A 588 48.91 37.00 31.05
N ILE A 589 50.06 36.32 31.10
CA ILE A 589 50.73 35.81 29.89
C ILE A 589 49.93 34.63 29.35
N PHE A 590 49.22 34.85 28.24
CA PHE A 590 48.68 33.77 27.40
C PHE A 590 49.81 32.82 26.96
N PRO A 591 49.55 31.50 26.83
CA PRO A 591 50.46 30.57 26.18
C PRO A 591 51.08 31.16 24.90
N ALA A 592 52.42 31.11 24.80
CA ALA A 592 53.19 31.91 23.85
C ALA A 592 52.93 31.59 22.36
N ASP A 593 52.20 30.50 22.10
CA ASP A 593 51.87 29.99 20.77
C ASP A 593 50.47 30.43 20.28
N LEU A 594 49.72 31.20 21.09
CA LEU A 594 48.41 31.75 20.71
C LEU A 594 48.54 32.92 19.72
N PRO A 595 47.66 33.04 18.71
CA PRO A 595 47.63 34.16 17.77
C PRO A 595 47.02 35.45 18.36
N VAL A 596 46.76 35.48 19.67
CA VAL A 596 46.25 36.63 20.44
C VAL A 596 47.26 37.01 21.52
N SER A 597 47.94 38.14 21.36
CA SER A 597 48.97 38.60 22.31
C SER A 597 48.40 39.16 23.62
N ASP A 598 47.13 39.56 23.60
CA ASP A 598 46.46 40.26 24.70
C ASP A 598 44.93 40.13 24.61
N CYS A 599 44.25 40.52 25.70
CA CYS A 599 42.80 40.45 25.81
C CYS A 599 42.06 41.46 24.91
N ALA A 600 42.70 42.53 24.41
CA ALA A 600 42.07 43.45 23.48
C ALA A 600 41.99 42.84 22.07
N GLN A 601 43.01 42.10 21.64
CA GLN A 601 42.98 41.31 20.41
C GLN A 601 41.95 40.17 20.51
N ALA A 602 41.83 39.49 21.66
CA ALA A 602 40.78 38.48 21.89
C ALA A 602 39.37 39.08 21.86
N HIS A 603 39.18 40.28 22.41
CA HIS A 603 37.91 41.04 22.31
C HIS A 603 37.59 41.42 20.85
N GLN A 604 38.57 41.86 20.05
CA GLN A 604 38.36 42.18 18.62
C GLN A 604 37.96 40.96 17.78
N LEU A 605 38.33 39.74 18.20
CA LEU A 605 37.89 38.48 17.58
C LEU A 605 36.56 37.96 18.12
N GLY A 606 35.88 38.71 19.01
CA GLY A 606 34.53 38.41 19.51
C GLY A 606 34.44 37.43 20.68
N PHE A 607 35.57 36.91 21.18
CA PHE A 607 35.56 35.80 22.16
C PHE A 607 34.84 36.10 23.48
N CYS A 608 34.82 37.36 23.97
CA CYS A 608 34.10 37.70 25.22
C CYS A 608 32.60 37.35 25.18
N GLY A 609 31.97 37.28 23.99
CA GLY A 609 30.55 36.94 23.83
C GLY A 609 30.25 35.44 23.65
N VAL A 610 31.28 34.58 23.66
CA VAL A 610 31.15 33.13 23.41
C VAL A 610 31.21 32.30 24.71
N PHE A 611 31.81 32.85 25.77
CA PHE A 611 31.95 32.17 27.05
C PHE A 611 30.69 32.30 27.94
N PRO A 612 30.36 31.28 28.77
CA PRO A 612 29.30 31.39 29.77
C PRO A 612 29.66 32.45 30.82
N VAL A 613 28.65 32.97 31.53
CA VAL A 613 28.75 34.16 32.39
C VAL A 613 29.83 34.00 33.47
N GLU A 614 30.00 32.80 34.02
CA GLU A 614 30.98 32.46 35.04
C GLU A 614 32.42 32.55 34.51
N ALA A 615 32.64 32.11 33.27
CA ALA A 615 33.92 32.22 32.58
C ALA A 615 34.19 33.66 32.10
N ALA A 616 33.15 34.40 31.69
CA ALA A 616 33.24 35.82 31.40
C ALA A 616 33.59 36.65 32.66
N VAL A 617 33.02 36.31 33.83
CA VAL A 617 33.38 36.89 35.13
C VAL A 617 34.82 36.54 35.52
N LEU A 618 35.27 35.30 35.31
CA LEU A 618 36.65 34.90 35.56
C LEU A 618 37.64 35.67 34.66
N CYS A 619 37.29 35.89 33.39
CA CYS A 619 38.11 36.63 32.42
C CYS A 619 38.10 38.15 32.68
N ALA A 620 36.97 38.71 33.10
CA ALA A 620 36.89 40.10 33.55
C ALA A 620 37.74 40.34 34.80
N ALA A 621 37.73 39.39 35.76
CA ALA A 621 38.52 39.45 36.99
C ALA A 621 40.04 39.28 36.79
N THR A 622 40.49 38.77 35.64
CA THR A 622 41.93 38.62 35.32
C THR A 622 42.46 39.63 34.31
N CYS A 623 41.61 40.26 33.49
CA CYS A 623 42.08 41.06 32.35
C CYS A 623 41.38 42.41 32.13
N ASP A 624 40.34 42.76 32.90
CA ASP A 624 39.58 44.04 32.89
C ASP A 624 38.92 44.43 31.53
N ALA A 625 39.26 43.78 30.42
CA ALA A 625 38.88 44.15 29.06
C ALA A 625 37.45 43.75 28.65
N CYS A 626 36.91 42.62 29.15
CA CYS A 626 35.51 42.25 28.90
C CYS A 626 34.51 42.99 29.84
N SER A 627 34.99 43.89 30.72
CA SER A 627 34.17 44.57 31.75
C SER A 627 32.98 45.38 31.19
N ALA A 628 33.08 45.85 29.95
CA ALA A 628 32.02 46.61 29.26
C ALA A 628 30.70 45.83 29.12
N LEU A 629 30.73 44.49 29.10
CA LEU A 629 29.55 43.63 28.98
C LEU A 629 28.69 43.58 30.26
N HIS A 630 29.19 44.06 31.41
CA HIS A 630 28.53 43.90 32.71
C HIS A 630 27.75 45.13 33.20
N ASN A 631 27.52 46.14 32.35
CA ASN A 631 26.65 47.28 32.70
C ASN A 631 25.19 47.02 32.30
N ASN A 632 24.28 47.20 33.27
CA ASN A 632 22.81 47.12 33.15
C ASN A 632 22.14 45.75 32.85
N GLY A 633 22.86 44.63 32.91
CA GLY A 633 22.25 43.30 33.08
C GLY A 633 21.42 42.77 31.89
N THR A 634 21.59 43.35 30.71
CA THR A 634 21.07 42.81 29.44
C THR A 634 22.24 42.52 28.50
N ILE A 635 22.38 41.27 28.08
CA ILE A 635 23.35 40.85 27.06
C ILE A 635 22.92 41.44 25.70
N VAL A 636 23.92 41.83 24.89
CA VAL A 636 23.77 42.24 23.48
C VAL A 636 24.28 41.12 22.59
#